data_AF-A0A9P5JY28-F1
#
_entry.id   AF-A0A9P5JY28-F1
#
_cell.length_a   1.000
_cell.length_b   1.000
_cell.length_c   1.000
_cell.angle_alpha   90.00
_cell.angle_beta   90.00
_cell.angle_gamma   90.00
#
_symmetry.space_group_name_H-M   'P 1'
#
loop_
_entity.id
_entity.type
_entity.pdbx_description
1 polymer ?
#
loop_
_entity_poly.entity_id
_entity_poly.type
_entity_poly.pdbx_seq_one_letter_code
_entity_poly.pdbx_strand_id
1 'polypeptide(L)'
;MSETFYTSCADVLALFQAQKDNLEALLDPQTGFAPRLRQLCEQQLSDIREEGNATPEGIEALRMECSTWALLQAIMPARKTEPPVQPSARALLSANPYTPTSSLAQATMAASRTLSELVVVREWLHDTAPPPPRPDASTGYWRFTKHRVTQGRWTGNTGRAVENVVREMDPDAVVREAEIGRSLAGDDASYDKALSYTLFAFVRAGNIEDAVKLCRDAHQPWRAASIRGSLLFSWPAISTVRQYDAAEEDEEVDPDLWYGNKRRALWKTTCTRAALDSRLSSAERALYAALAPSVQTSAVLKSACRTWEDALWATISVLCEDRQSEALARLGGGFWEPSRRELDAGDVGEGEGEGAGDEEEDAWRADVEQELQTLATAQVQEGLGADDPFHISQLHIILDRTDALLDDFASRLRDGAYDPESSEYPTMTRFFAHLCLYLQLIDIAVSPLAIQIILEAYLQVLEGAGQRSLIAMYAGALGDNAVERYALFLTSLALSADPAERRIALQRAREHGLDVPRVAVVTAERTIERALDTLPSSVKGPLPDLAKATLEPAEEAEILLVRSMEWTVVEADTYDTALEQANVILRHLLARGRVNVARLLLDMLPPELSAISTPEERAAEYLDYRQFFIAWETVERVAECQTLEVPQMSRDTRAAWLKDYGGLVSGAREQILKLLTMDWLVPETDIPGTDRRARELARIRQLFIPELILRLHGLLVSSRTHIPDNVRHALLLANVVADSRYMLFTEFAGENGRRLREYLAAVRTAVLAGLEHGGSDPFRSVL
;
A
#
# COMPACT_ATOMS: atom_id res chain seq x y z
N MET A 1 3.06 7.09 -15.35
CA MET A 1 1.83 7.73 -14.84
C MET A 1 1.20 6.96 -13.69
N SER A 2 1.17 5.62 -13.70
CA SER A 2 1.02 4.87 -12.43
C SER A 2 2.10 5.26 -11.41
N GLU A 3 3.33 5.47 -11.89
CA GLU A 3 4.47 5.99 -11.13
C GLU A 3 4.22 7.38 -10.50
N THR A 4 3.54 8.28 -11.22
CA THR A 4 3.16 9.59 -10.66
C THR A 4 2.03 9.46 -9.65
N PHE A 5 1.06 8.57 -9.89
CA PHE A 5 -0.08 8.39 -8.98
C PHE A 5 0.33 7.82 -7.62
N TYR A 6 1.14 6.75 -7.57
CA TYR A 6 1.65 6.22 -6.30
C TYR A 6 2.49 7.24 -5.54
N THR A 7 3.32 8.00 -6.25
CA THR A 7 4.12 9.07 -5.66
C THR A 7 3.23 10.18 -5.08
N SER A 8 2.22 10.64 -5.83
CA SER A 8 1.28 11.66 -5.36
C SER A 8 0.50 11.21 -4.12
N CYS A 9 0.05 9.95 -4.05
CA CYS A 9 -0.61 9.41 -2.84
C CYS A 9 0.36 9.39 -1.64
N ALA A 10 1.61 9.00 -1.86
CA ALA A 10 2.63 9.01 -0.82
C ALA A 10 2.99 10.44 -0.36
N ASP A 11 3.01 11.41 -1.26
CA ASP A 11 3.27 12.82 -0.94
C ASP A 11 2.18 13.40 -0.03
N VAL A 12 0.90 13.02 -0.25
CA VAL A 12 -0.21 13.39 0.64
C VAL A 12 0.04 12.83 2.05
N LEU A 13 0.43 11.55 2.15
CA LEU A 13 0.75 10.93 3.43
C LEU A 13 1.92 11.62 4.14
N ALA A 14 3.01 11.92 3.43
CA ALA A 14 4.18 12.59 4.00
C ALA A 14 3.83 13.98 4.54
N LEU A 15 3.01 14.73 3.81
CA LEU A 15 2.55 16.07 4.20
C LEU A 15 1.78 16.04 5.52
N PHE A 16 0.89 15.07 5.69
CA PHE A 16 0.04 14.98 6.88
C PHE A 16 0.69 14.26 8.06
N GLN A 17 1.67 13.38 7.83
CA GLN A 17 2.53 12.87 8.90
C GLN A 17 3.29 13.99 9.63
N ALA A 18 3.71 15.03 8.90
CA ALA A 18 4.34 16.21 9.49
C ALA A 18 3.36 17.08 10.30
N GLN A 19 2.05 16.94 10.07
CA GLN A 19 0.98 17.70 10.72
C GLN A 19 0.09 16.82 11.62
N LYS A 20 0.58 15.65 12.07
CA LYS A 20 -0.19 14.66 12.81
C LYS A 20 -0.92 15.20 14.06
N ASP A 21 -0.42 16.27 14.67
CA ASP A 21 -1.01 16.87 15.88
C ASP A 21 -2.12 17.90 15.56
N ASN A 22 -2.41 18.17 14.27
CA ASN A 22 -3.42 19.14 13.85
C ASN A 22 -4.63 18.44 13.21
N LEU A 23 -5.57 18.01 14.06
CA LEU A 23 -6.79 17.32 13.65
C LEU A 23 -7.67 18.17 12.72
N GLU A 24 -7.75 19.49 12.94
CA GLU A 24 -8.53 20.40 12.09
C GLU A 24 -7.99 20.42 10.65
N ALA A 25 -6.67 20.46 10.48
CA ALA A 25 -6.06 20.40 9.14
C ALA A 25 -6.21 19.03 8.47
N LEU A 26 -6.18 17.93 9.23
CA LEU A 26 -6.37 16.57 8.72
C LEU A 26 -7.80 16.35 8.21
N LEU A 27 -8.78 16.90 8.92
CA LEU A 27 -10.22 16.76 8.66
C LEU A 27 -10.81 17.94 7.87
N ASP A 28 -9.99 18.87 7.39
CA ASP A 28 -10.45 20.01 6.61
C ASP A 28 -11.24 19.53 5.37
N PRO A 29 -12.49 19.97 5.16
CA PRO A 29 -13.35 19.44 4.11
C PRO A 29 -12.82 19.64 2.68
N GLN A 30 -11.94 20.60 2.44
CA GLN A 30 -11.44 20.91 1.09
C GLN A 30 -9.98 20.49 0.88
N THR A 31 -9.17 20.61 1.93
CA THR A 31 -7.70 20.53 1.84
C THR A 31 -7.09 19.44 2.70
N GLY A 32 -7.89 18.76 3.53
CA GLY A 32 -7.48 17.66 4.40
C GLY A 32 -7.04 16.39 3.66
N PHE A 33 -6.81 15.31 4.41
CA PHE A 33 -6.24 14.08 3.86
C PHE A 33 -7.18 13.38 2.85
N ALA A 34 -8.40 13.08 3.28
CA ALA A 34 -9.41 12.42 2.45
C ALA A 34 -9.78 13.20 1.17
N PRO A 35 -10.05 14.53 1.20
CA PRO A 35 -10.36 15.27 -0.02
C PRO A 35 -9.20 15.31 -1.02
N ARG A 36 -7.95 15.33 -0.56
CA ARG A 36 -6.80 15.26 -1.48
C ARG A 36 -6.69 13.92 -2.17
N LEU A 37 -6.87 12.80 -1.46
CA LEU A 37 -6.88 11.49 -2.10
C LEU A 37 -8.05 11.34 -3.09
N ARG A 38 -9.24 11.86 -2.72
CA ARG A 38 -10.38 11.94 -3.64
C ARG A 38 -10.02 12.71 -4.92
N GLN A 39 -9.45 13.91 -4.80
CA GLN A 39 -9.04 14.73 -5.95
C GLN A 39 -8.02 14.02 -6.84
N LEU A 40 -7.05 13.29 -6.24
CA LEU A 40 -6.08 12.50 -7.00
C LEU A 40 -6.77 11.36 -7.76
N CYS A 41 -7.74 10.67 -7.16
CA CYS A 41 -8.54 9.66 -7.87
C CYS A 41 -9.35 10.27 -9.03
N GLU A 42 -9.96 11.44 -8.83
CA GLU A 42 -10.72 12.16 -9.87
C GLU A 42 -9.82 12.58 -11.05
N GLN A 43 -8.63 13.12 -10.76
CA GLN A 43 -7.62 13.45 -11.77
C GLN A 43 -7.20 12.20 -12.55
N GLN A 44 -6.88 11.12 -11.85
CA GLN A 44 -6.47 9.87 -12.48
C GLN A 44 -7.59 9.26 -13.35
N LEU A 45 -8.87 9.38 -12.93
CA LEU A 45 -10.02 8.98 -13.75
C LEU A 45 -10.14 9.84 -15.02
N SER A 46 -9.87 11.15 -14.93
CA SER A 46 -9.87 12.04 -16.09
C SER A 46 -8.77 11.65 -17.08
N ASP A 47 -7.55 11.43 -16.59
CA ASP A 47 -6.40 11.06 -17.42
C ASP A 47 -6.65 9.73 -18.14
N ILE A 48 -7.17 8.73 -17.43
CA ILE A 48 -7.52 7.42 -18.01
C ILE A 48 -8.59 7.56 -19.12
N ARG A 49 -9.59 8.44 -18.93
CA ARG A 49 -10.64 8.68 -19.93
C ARG A 49 -10.09 9.34 -21.19
N GLU A 50 -9.07 10.20 -21.08
CA GLU A 50 -8.43 10.84 -22.22
C GLU A 50 -7.56 9.84 -23.03
N GLU A 51 -6.90 8.90 -22.36
CA GLU A 51 -5.98 7.95 -23.00
C GLU A 51 -6.66 6.69 -23.55
N GLY A 52 -7.76 6.23 -22.94
CA GLY A 52 -8.53 5.07 -23.39
C GLY A 52 -7.84 3.71 -23.21
N ASN A 53 -6.81 3.60 -22.37
CA ASN A 53 -5.96 2.40 -22.23
C ASN A 53 -6.23 1.55 -20.97
N ALA A 54 -7.25 1.85 -20.16
CA ALA A 54 -7.54 1.10 -18.93
C ALA A 54 -8.67 0.08 -19.09
N THR A 55 -8.63 -0.97 -18.26
CA THR A 55 -9.71 -1.96 -18.16
C THR A 55 -10.94 -1.34 -17.48
N PRO A 56 -12.16 -1.72 -17.90
CA PRO A 56 -13.39 -1.20 -17.27
C PRO A 56 -13.47 -1.54 -15.78
N GLU A 57 -12.96 -2.70 -15.37
CA GLU A 57 -12.88 -3.12 -13.97
C GLU A 57 -11.98 -2.19 -13.14
N GLY A 58 -10.81 -1.81 -13.68
CA GLY A 58 -9.90 -0.88 -13.02
C GLY A 58 -10.45 0.54 -12.90
N ILE A 59 -11.23 0.99 -13.89
CA ILE A 59 -11.93 2.29 -13.85
C ILE A 59 -12.99 2.29 -12.76
N GLU A 60 -13.80 1.24 -12.67
CA GLU A 60 -14.86 1.15 -11.66
C GLU A 60 -14.26 1.04 -10.25
N ALA A 61 -13.21 0.25 -10.05
CA ALA A 61 -12.51 0.18 -8.76
C ALA A 61 -11.97 1.55 -8.30
N LEU A 62 -11.40 2.34 -9.22
CA LEU A 62 -10.91 3.69 -8.92
C LEU A 62 -12.07 4.67 -8.64
N ARG A 63 -13.20 4.51 -9.32
CA ARG A 63 -14.44 5.27 -9.03
C ARG A 63 -14.95 4.95 -7.63
N MET A 64 -14.93 3.68 -7.24
CA MET A 64 -15.35 3.23 -5.92
C MET A 64 -14.41 3.71 -4.81
N GLU A 65 -13.10 3.68 -5.04
CA GLU A 65 -12.12 4.29 -4.13
C GLU A 65 -12.39 5.79 -3.96
N CYS A 66 -12.59 6.53 -5.06
CA CYS A 66 -12.94 7.96 -5.02
C CYS A 66 -14.20 8.23 -4.20
N SER A 67 -15.26 7.46 -4.44
CA SER A 67 -16.53 7.57 -3.72
C SER A 67 -16.37 7.27 -2.22
N THR A 68 -15.53 6.28 -1.88
CA THR A 68 -15.26 5.91 -0.50
C THR A 68 -14.42 6.96 0.24
N TRP A 69 -13.46 7.60 -0.44
CA TRP A 69 -12.76 8.77 0.12
C TRP A 69 -13.70 9.97 0.32
N ALA A 70 -14.66 10.19 -0.58
CA ALA A 70 -15.69 11.21 -0.40
C ALA A 70 -16.59 10.93 0.82
N LEU A 71 -16.91 9.65 1.08
CA LEU A 71 -17.65 9.26 2.29
C LEU A 71 -16.84 9.56 3.56
N LEU A 72 -15.55 9.20 3.58
CA LEU A 72 -14.64 9.48 4.70
C LEU A 72 -14.48 10.98 4.94
N GLN A 73 -14.35 11.77 3.86
CA GLN A 73 -14.31 13.23 3.89
C GLN A 73 -15.57 13.81 4.54
N ALA A 74 -16.74 13.26 4.25
CA ALA A 74 -18.01 13.75 4.79
C ALA A 74 -18.22 13.34 6.26
N ILE A 75 -18.00 12.06 6.60
CA ILE A 75 -18.41 11.49 7.90
C ILE A 75 -17.39 11.71 9.02
N MET A 76 -16.09 11.71 8.71
CA MET A 76 -15.05 11.76 9.75
C MET A 76 -15.01 13.09 10.51
N PRO A 77 -15.18 14.26 9.88
CA PRO A 77 -15.35 15.52 10.59
C PRO A 77 -16.50 15.46 11.60
N ALA A 78 -17.70 15.01 11.17
CA ALA A 78 -18.87 14.90 12.03
C ALA A 78 -18.67 13.96 13.24
N ARG A 79 -17.77 12.98 13.15
CA ARG A 79 -17.45 12.06 14.25
C ARG A 79 -16.41 12.58 15.23
N LYS A 80 -15.48 13.41 14.75
CA LYS A 80 -14.27 13.80 15.48
C LYS A 80 -14.28 15.25 15.96
N THR A 81 -15.11 16.12 15.38
CA THR A 81 -15.30 17.49 15.86
C THR A 81 -16.46 17.56 16.84
N GLU A 82 -16.35 18.43 17.85
CA GLU A 82 -17.46 18.68 18.76
C GLU A 82 -18.56 19.47 18.03
N PRO A 83 -19.83 19.04 18.11
CA PRO A 83 -20.93 19.77 17.48
C PRO A 83 -21.13 21.13 18.17
N PRO A 84 -21.52 22.18 17.43
CA PRO A 84 -21.80 23.48 18.01
C PRO A 84 -22.97 23.40 18.98
N VAL A 85 -22.87 24.09 20.12
CA VAL A 85 -23.94 24.13 21.12
C VAL A 85 -25.15 24.88 20.55
N GLN A 86 -26.20 24.12 20.20
CA GLN A 86 -27.47 24.65 19.71
C GLN A 86 -28.58 24.49 20.76
N PRO A 87 -29.55 25.43 20.81
CA PRO A 87 -30.72 25.28 21.68
C PRO A 87 -31.56 24.07 21.24
N SER A 88 -32.03 23.29 22.21
CA SER A 88 -32.90 22.15 21.92
C SER A 88 -34.22 22.59 21.28
N ALA A 89 -34.82 21.72 20.47
CA ALA A 89 -36.10 22.02 19.81
C ALA A 89 -37.21 22.42 20.82
N ARG A 90 -37.20 21.82 22.03
CA ARG A 90 -38.13 22.17 23.12
C ARG A 90 -37.86 23.57 23.68
N ALA A 91 -36.59 23.97 23.81
CA ALA A 91 -36.22 25.32 24.23
C ALA A 91 -36.59 26.37 23.18
N LEU A 92 -36.48 26.04 21.88
CA LEU A 92 -36.93 26.91 20.80
C LEU A 92 -38.45 27.14 20.84
N LEU A 93 -39.23 26.07 21.03
CA LEU A 93 -40.68 26.16 21.16
C LEU A 93 -41.12 26.93 22.41
N SER A 94 -40.43 26.78 23.53
CA SER A 94 -40.75 27.53 24.75
C SER A 94 -40.43 29.02 24.62
N ALA A 95 -39.37 29.37 23.88
CA ALA A 95 -39.03 30.75 23.56
C ALA A 95 -39.97 31.37 22.51
N ASN A 96 -40.35 30.61 21.49
CA ASN A 96 -41.28 31.03 20.45
C ASN A 96 -42.20 29.88 19.98
N PRO A 97 -43.49 29.92 20.32
CA PRO A 97 -44.46 28.92 19.85
C PRO A 97 -44.63 28.86 18.33
N TYR A 98 -44.28 29.94 17.63
CA TYR A 98 -44.38 30.06 16.17
C TYR A 98 -43.08 29.65 15.45
N THR A 99 -42.13 29.03 16.15
CA THR A 99 -40.84 28.62 15.54
C THR A 99 -41.06 27.83 14.25
N PRO A 100 -40.41 28.21 13.12
CA PRO A 100 -40.54 27.51 11.85
C PRO A 100 -40.12 26.04 11.93
N THR A 101 -40.75 25.17 11.14
CA THR A 101 -40.45 23.73 11.16
C THR A 101 -39.02 23.42 10.72
N SER A 102 -38.41 24.26 9.86
CA SER A 102 -37.00 24.14 9.49
C SER A 102 -36.05 24.27 10.69
N SER A 103 -36.27 25.26 11.56
CA SER A 103 -35.48 25.47 12.77
C SER A 103 -35.63 24.31 13.76
N LEU A 104 -36.85 23.75 13.90
CA LEU A 104 -37.09 22.57 14.75
C LEU A 104 -36.40 21.32 14.22
N ALA A 105 -36.44 21.10 12.90
CA ALA A 105 -35.75 19.98 12.26
C ALA A 105 -34.24 20.08 12.40
N GLN A 106 -33.66 21.27 12.23
CA GLN A 106 -32.23 21.52 12.44
C GLN A 106 -31.81 21.27 13.90
N ALA A 107 -32.57 21.78 14.86
CA ALA A 107 -32.30 21.55 16.28
C ALA A 107 -32.45 20.07 16.68
N THR A 108 -33.38 19.34 16.06
CA THR A 108 -33.55 17.90 16.26
C THR A 108 -32.37 17.11 15.69
N MET A 109 -31.90 17.50 14.50
CA MET A 109 -30.72 16.91 13.87
C MET A 109 -29.48 17.14 14.73
N ALA A 110 -29.22 18.38 15.15
CA ALA A 110 -28.08 18.74 15.99
C ALA A 110 -28.09 18.03 17.36
N ALA A 111 -29.27 17.65 17.86
CA ALA A 111 -29.43 16.94 19.13
C ALA A 111 -29.17 15.43 19.04
N SER A 112 -29.15 14.83 17.84
CA SER A 112 -28.85 13.40 17.67
C SER A 112 -27.66 13.21 16.74
N ARG A 113 -26.61 12.60 17.28
CA ARG A 113 -25.38 12.30 16.55
C ARG A 113 -25.64 11.32 15.42
N THR A 114 -26.39 10.25 15.70
CA THR A 114 -26.74 9.23 14.69
C THR A 114 -27.54 9.84 13.54
N LEU A 115 -28.47 10.76 13.82
CA LEU A 115 -29.26 11.43 12.78
C LEU A 115 -28.39 12.38 11.94
N SER A 116 -27.49 13.13 12.59
CA SER A 116 -26.54 13.99 11.88
C SER A 116 -25.64 13.20 10.95
N GLU A 117 -25.08 12.07 11.42
CA GLU A 117 -24.25 11.19 10.59
C GLU A 117 -25.03 10.63 9.39
N LEU A 118 -26.26 10.16 9.59
CA LEU A 118 -27.10 9.64 8.50
C LEU A 118 -27.47 10.71 7.46
N VAL A 119 -27.70 11.96 7.89
CA VAL A 119 -27.97 13.07 6.96
C VAL A 119 -26.75 13.37 6.11
N VAL A 120 -25.56 13.39 6.70
CA VAL A 120 -24.29 13.55 5.98
C VAL A 120 -24.07 12.44 4.96
N VAL A 121 -24.35 11.18 5.33
CA VAL A 121 -24.27 10.04 4.39
C VAL A 121 -25.31 10.19 3.26
N ARG A 122 -26.51 10.70 3.55
CA ARG A 122 -27.53 10.96 2.54
C ARG A 122 -27.10 12.04 1.55
N GLU A 123 -26.44 13.10 2.01
CA GLU A 123 -25.89 14.17 1.17
C GLU A 123 -24.75 13.65 0.30
N TRP A 124 -23.83 12.84 0.85
CA TRP A 124 -22.82 12.13 0.06
C TRP A 124 -23.45 11.26 -1.05
N LEU A 125 -24.56 10.58 -0.75
CA LEU A 125 -25.30 9.80 -1.75
C LEU A 125 -25.95 10.69 -2.81
N HIS A 126 -26.35 11.92 -2.48
CA HIS A 126 -26.86 12.89 -3.46
C HIS A 126 -25.75 13.32 -4.43
N ASP A 127 -24.58 13.66 -3.91
CA ASP A 127 -23.43 14.12 -4.69
C ASP A 127 -22.85 13.04 -5.61
N THR A 128 -22.89 11.79 -5.19
CA THR A 128 -22.38 10.65 -5.95
C THR A 128 -23.40 10.07 -6.93
N ALA A 129 -24.64 10.57 -6.94
CA ALA A 129 -25.69 10.08 -7.81
C ALA A 129 -25.37 10.33 -9.30
N PRO A 130 -25.70 9.39 -10.20
CA PRO A 130 -25.48 9.58 -11.63
C PRO A 130 -26.32 10.77 -12.15
N PRO A 131 -25.80 11.54 -13.12
CA PRO A 131 -26.49 12.72 -13.61
C PRO A 131 -27.85 12.34 -14.23
N PRO A 132 -28.94 13.04 -13.87
CA PRO A 132 -30.28 12.65 -14.30
C PRO A 132 -30.45 12.81 -15.82
N PRO A 133 -31.04 11.82 -16.51
CA PRO A 133 -31.23 11.87 -17.96
C PRO A 133 -32.25 12.96 -18.31
N ARG A 134 -31.89 13.89 -19.19
CA ARG A 134 -32.79 14.98 -19.59
C ARG A 134 -33.72 14.52 -20.73
N PRO A 135 -35.06 14.59 -20.55
CA PRO A 135 -35.99 14.27 -21.63
C PRO A 135 -35.97 15.37 -22.69
N ASP A 136 -36.45 15.05 -23.89
CA ASP A 136 -36.56 16.01 -24.99
C ASP A 136 -37.40 17.23 -24.58
N ALA A 137 -37.06 18.40 -25.12
CA ALA A 137 -37.80 19.63 -24.84
C ALA A 137 -39.25 19.49 -25.31
N SER A 138 -40.19 19.63 -24.37
CA SER A 138 -41.61 19.67 -24.73
C SER A 138 -41.96 21.02 -25.37
N THR A 139 -42.83 20.99 -26.37
CA THR A 139 -43.36 22.19 -27.03
C THR A 139 -44.74 22.59 -26.50
N GLY A 140 -45.23 21.91 -25.46
CA GLY A 140 -46.52 22.21 -24.83
C GLY A 140 -47.06 21.06 -23.97
N TYR A 141 -47.93 21.40 -23.03
CA TYR A 141 -48.59 20.41 -22.17
C TYR A 141 -49.54 19.51 -22.96
N TRP A 142 -49.28 18.18 -22.93
CA TRP A 142 -50.06 17.11 -23.55
C TRP A 142 -50.55 17.46 -24.98
N ARG A 143 -49.61 17.88 -25.83
CA ARG A 143 -49.92 18.44 -27.15
C ARG A 143 -50.70 17.46 -28.02
N PHE A 144 -50.29 16.20 -28.06
CA PHE A 144 -50.90 15.20 -28.95
C PHE A 144 -52.30 14.82 -28.47
N THR A 145 -52.48 14.72 -27.16
CA THR A 145 -53.75 14.50 -26.47
C THR A 145 -54.69 15.67 -26.75
N LYS A 146 -54.23 16.91 -26.56
CA LYS A 146 -54.99 18.14 -26.89
C LYS A 146 -55.41 18.17 -28.36
N HIS A 147 -54.52 17.83 -29.28
CA HIS A 147 -54.83 17.77 -30.71
C HIS A 147 -55.91 16.72 -31.01
N ARG A 148 -55.81 15.51 -30.43
CA ARG A 148 -56.82 14.45 -30.62
C ARG A 148 -58.18 14.83 -30.03
N VAL A 149 -58.21 15.43 -28.84
CA VAL A 149 -59.45 15.88 -28.18
C VAL A 149 -60.11 17.02 -28.96
N THR A 150 -59.34 18.02 -29.38
CA THR A 150 -59.87 19.14 -30.18
C THR A 150 -60.34 18.67 -31.55
N GLN A 151 -59.57 17.83 -32.26
CA GLN A 151 -59.98 17.26 -33.53
C GLN A 151 -61.29 16.45 -33.41
N GLY A 152 -61.43 15.64 -32.36
CA GLY A 152 -62.67 14.92 -32.06
C GLY A 152 -63.88 15.82 -31.88
N ARG A 153 -63.71 16.94 -31.16
CA ARG A 153 -64.78 17.95 -30.96
C ARG A 153 -65.16 18.67 -32.25
N TRP A 154 -64.19 19.00 -33.11
CA TRP A 154 -64.42 19.77 -34.32
C TRP A 154 -65.01 18.94 -35.47
N THR A 155 -64.59 17.68 -35.60
CA THR A 155 -65.01 16.80 -36.70
C THR A 155 -66.23 15.95 -36.38
N GLY A 156 -66.70 15.95 -35.13
CA GLY A 156 -67.78 15.05 -34.66
C GLY A 156 -67.42 13.56 -34.76
N ASN A 157 -66.17 13.24 -35.07
CA ASN A 157 -65.70 11.90 -35.35
C ASN A 157 -65.36 11.17 -34.03
N THR A 158 -66.21 10.23 -33.63
CA THR A 158 -66.01 9.33 -32.48
C THR A 158 -65.22 8.09 -32.88
N GLY A 159 -64.16 8.26 -33.67
CA GLY A 159 -63.27 7.15 -34.00
C GLY A 159 -62.64 6.57 -32.73
N ARG A 160 -62.36 5.26 -32.72
CA ARG A 160 -61.80 4.53 -31.57
C ARG A 160 -60.54 5.18 -30.97
N ALA A 161 -59.73 5.86 -31.79
CA ALA A 161 -58.54 6.58 -31.35
C ALA A 161 -58.81 7.89 -30.58
N VAL A 162 -59.98 8.50 -30.74
CA VAL A 162 -60.44 9.68 -30.00
C VAL A 162 -61.20 9.24 -28.73
N GLU A 163 -61.96 8.14 -28.81
CA GLU A 163 -62.68 7.58 -27.66
C GLU A 163 -61.76 7.05 -26.55
N ASN A 164 -60.55 6.60 -26.91
CA ASN A 164 -59.54 6.08 -26.00
C ASN A 164 -58.67 7.16 -25.34
N VAL A 165 -58.85 8.45 -25.67
CA VAL A 165 -58.07 9.55 -25.10
C VAL A 165 -58.88 10.30 -24.06
N VAL A 166 -58.25 10.77 -22.98
CA VAL A 166 -58.88 11.58 -21.92
C VAL A 166 -59.64 12.79 -22.47
N ARG A 167 -60.76 13.18 -21.84
CA ARG A 167 -61.58 14.32 -22.28
C ARG A 167 -61.19 15.63 -21.63
N GLU A 168 -60.66 15.56 -20.42
CA GLU A 168 -60.24 16.70 -19.62
C GLU A 168 -58.70 16.79 -19.60
N MET A 169 -58.17 17.99 -19.35
CA MET A 169 -56.73 18.30 -19.43
C MET A 169 -56.18 18.71 -18.04
N ASP A 170 -56.89 18.39 -16.97
CA ASP A 170 -56.34 18.48 -15.62
C ASP A 170 -55.44 17.26 -15.30
N PRO A 171 -54.53 17.39 -14.33
CA PRO A 171 -53.55 16.34 -14.04
C PRO A 171 -54.15 15.01 -13.60
N ASP A 172 -55.32 15.02 -12.95
CA ASP A 172 -56.00 13.83 -12.45
C ASP A 172 -56.97 13.19 -13.46
N ALA A 173 -57.17 13.79 -14.63
CA ALA A 173 -58.02 13.26 -15.70
C ALA A 173 -57.63 11.84 -16.12
N VAL A 174 -56.33 11.54 -16.17
CA VAL A 174 -55.82 10.20 -16.51
C VAL A 174 -56.26 9.17 -15.47
N VAL A 175 -56.21 9.51 -14.18
CA VAL A 175 -56.61 8.61 -13.09
C VAL A 175 -58.13 8.47 -13.03
N ARG A 176 -58.87 9.57 -13.21
CA ARG A 176 -60.35 9.58 -13.18
C ARG A 176 -60.96 8.82 -14.35
N GLU A 177 -60.40 8.96 -15.56
CA GLU A 177 -60.94 8.34 -16.78
C GLU A 177 -60.32 6.98 -17.11
N ALA A 178 -59.31 6.52 -16.36
CA ALA A 178 -58.69 5.20 -16.54
C ALA A 178 -59.69 4.04 -16.42
N GLU A 179 -60.67 4.14 -15.51
CA GLU A 179 -61.72 3.12 -15.33
C GLU A 179 -62.61 2.95 -16.57
N ILE A 180 -62.71 3.99 -17.39
CA ILE A 180 -63.49 4.03 -18.64
C ILE A 180 -62.61 3.61 -19.83
N GLY A 181 -61.36 3.20 -19.60
CA GLY A 181 -60.43 2.71 -20.60
C GLY A 181 -59.73 3.82 -21.41
N ARG A 182 -59.64 5.03 -20.85
CA ARG A 182 -58.98 6.18 -21.50
C ARG A 182 -57.60 6.44 -20.94
N SER A 183 -56.72 6.93 -21.81
CA SER A 183 -55.34 7.28 -21.47
C SER A 183 -54.86 8.50 -22.25
N LEU A 184 -53.63 8.92 -22.00
CA LEU A 184 -52.97 9.92 -22.84
C LEU A 184 -52.69 9.36 -24.23
N ALA A 185 -52.50 10.25 -25.21
CA ALA A 185 -51.92 9.83 -26.49
C ALA A 185 -50.56 9.15 -26.27
N GLY A 186 -50.23 8.13 -27.05
CA GLY A 186 -49.03 7.29 -26.82
C GLY A 186 -47.71 8.06 -26.67
N ASP A 187 -47.52 9.12 -27.45
CA ASP A 187 -46.34 9.99 -27.38
C ASP A 187 -46.30 10.78 -26.05
N ASP A 188 -47.43 11.38 -25.66
CA ASP A 188 -47.55 12.10 -24.39
C ASP A 188 -47.41 11.15 -23.18
N ALA A 189 -47.95 9.93 -23.27
CA ALA A 189 -47.84 8.91 -22.22
C ALA A 189 -46.39 8.45 -22.02
N SER A 190 -45.67 8.24 -23.12
CA SER A 190 -44.25 7.84 -23.09
C SER A 190 -43.38 8.97 -22.56
N TYR A 191 -43.66 10.20 -22.98
CA TYR A 191 -43.00 11.40 -22.46
C TYR A 191 -43.23 11.58 -20.97
N ASP A 192 -44.48 11.46 -20.49
CA ASP A 192 -44.80 11.66 -19.08
C ASP A 192 -44.17 10.60 -18.17
N LYS A 193 -44.07 9.36 -18.66
CA LYS A 193 -43.33 8.28 -17.98
C LYS A 193 -41.83 8.61 -17.89
N ALA A 194 -41.21 9.06 -18.98
CA ALA A 194 -39.81 9.44 -19.02
C ALA A 194 -39.53 10.64 -18.10
N LEU A 195 -40.39 11.66 -18.16
CA LEU A 195 -40.32 12.84 -17.30
C LEU A 195 -40.41 12.45 -15.82
N SER A 196 -41.36 11.59 -15.44
CA SER A 196 -41.51 11.14 -14.05
C SER A 196 -40.28 10.38 -13.54
N TYR A 197 -39.65 9.56 -14.39
CA TYR A 197 -38.40 8.88 -14.07
C TYR A 197 -37.25 9.89 -13.90
N THR A 198 -37.12 10.86 -14.80
CA THR A 198 -36.12 11.92 -14.67
C THR A 198 -36.32 12.74 -13.39
N LEU A 199 -37.57 13.07 -13.04
CA LEU A 199 -37.86 13.80 -11.80
C LEU A 199 -37.49 12.99 -10.56
N PHE A 200 -37.75 11.68 -10.56
CA PHE A 200 -37.26 10.79 -9.51
C PHE A 200 -35.73 10.82 -9.41
N ALA A 201 -35.02 10.77 -10.55
CA ALA A 201 -33.56 10.85 -10.58
C ALA A 201 -33.03 12.20 -10.04
N PHE A 202 -33.70 13.33 -10.32
CA PHE A 202 -33.35 14.61 -9.72
C PHE A 202 -33.54 14.61 -8.19
N VAL A 203 -34.62 14.02 -7.68
CA VAL A 203 -34.85 13.88 -6.23
C VAL A 203 -33.81 12.96 -5.60
N ARG A 204 -33.43 11.87 -6.27
CA ARG A 204 -32.35 10.96 -5.87
C ARG A 204 -31.00 11.67 -5.80
N ALA A 205 -30.75 12.65 -6.67
CA ALA A 205 -29.53 13.46 -6.69
C ALA A 205 -29.62 14.72 -5.79
N GLY A 206 -30.66 14.89 -4.97
CA GLY A 206 -30.84 16.07 -4.11
C GLY A 206 -31.22 17.36 -4.84
N ASN A 207 -31.27 17.37 -6.17
CA ASN A 207 -31.46 18.53 -7.02
C ASN A 207 -32.96 18.88 -7.22
N ILE A 208 -33.62 19.35 -6.15
CA ILE A 208 -35.05 19.65 -6.15
C ILE A 208 -35.38 20.87 -7.03
N GLU A 209 -34.52 21.88 -7.06
CA GLU A 209 -34.69 23.13 -7.81
C GLU A 209 -34.71 22.88 -9.31
N ASP A 210 -33.79 22.04 -9.80
CA ASP A 210 -33.73 21.64 -11.20
C ASP A 210 -34.92 20.76 -11.59
N ALA A 211 -35.40 19.89 -10.69
CA ALA A 211 -36.64 19.14 -10.90
C ALA A 211 -37.84 20.10 -11.10
N VAL A 212 -37.92 21.13 -10.26
CA VAL A 212 -38.97 22.18 -10.32
C VAL A 212 -38.88 22.97 -11.63
N LYS A 213 -37.66 23.32 -12.05
CA LYS A 213 -37.40 23.99 -13.34
C LYS A 213 -37.82 23.11 -14.52
N LEU A 214 -37.42 21.83 -14.52
CA LEU A 214 -37.81 20.87 -15.55
C LEU A 214 -39.34 20.72 -15.65
N CYS A 215 -40.05 20.67 -14.51
CA CYS A 215 -41.51 20.67 -14.52
C CYS A 215 -42.11 21.92 -15.19
N ARG A 216 -41.52 23.11 -14.99
CA ARG A 216 -41.97 24.35 -15.64
C ARG A 216 -41.69 24.33 -17.13
N ASP A 217 -40.52 23.87 -17.53
CA ASP A 217 -40.10 23.74 -18.93
C ASP A 217 -40.95 22.69 -19.67
N ALA A 218 -41.38 21.63 -18.98
CA ALA A 218 -42.34 20.65 -19.48
C ALA A 218 -43.80 21.13 -19.47
N HIS A 219 -44.07 22.38 -19.11
CA HIS A 219 -45.40 22.97 -18.97
C HIS A 219 -46.31 22.27 -17.95
N GLN A 220 -45.73 21.73 -16.87
CA GLN A 220 -46.42 21.09 -15.76
C GLN A 220 -46.17 21.83 -14.42
N PRO A 221 -46.61 23.10 -14.28
CA PRO A 221 -46.38 23.89 -13.07
C PRO A 221 -47.07 23.32 -11.82
N TRP A 222 -48.11 22.51 -12.00
CA TRP A 222 -48.76 21.78 -10.91
C TRP A 222 -47.83 20.73 -10.29
N ARG A 223 -47.04 20.02 -11.10
CA ARG A 223 -46.09 19.00 -10.62
C ARG A 223 -44.91 19.66 -9.91
N ALA A 224 -44.47 20.82 -10.41
CA ALA A 224 -43.52 21.70 -9.72
C ALA A 224 -44.06 22.13 -8.33
N ALA A 225 -45.34 22.49 -8.22
CA ALA A 225 -45.95 22.84 -6.94
C ALA A 225 -45.99 21.64 -5.97
N SER A 226 -46.30 20.44 -6.46
CA SER A 226 -46.24 19.21 -5.65
C SER A 226 -44.85 18.93 -5.10
N ILE A 227 -43.80 19.06 -5.93
CA ILE A 227 -42.40 18.86 -5.53
C ILE A 227 -41.98 19.89 -4.48
N ARG A 228 -42.27 21.19 -4.68
CA ARG A 228 -41.94 22.24 -3.71
C ARG A 228 -42.62 22.06 -2.34
N GLY A 229 -43.67 21.25 -2.27
CA GLY A 229 -44.34 20.91 -1.01
C GLY A 229 -43.46 20.11 -0.04
N SER A 230 -42.33 19.54 -0.51
CA SER A 230 -41.35 18.82 0.32
C SER A 230 -40.55 19.73 1.24
N LEU A 231 -40.36 20.99 0.84
CA LEU A 231 -39.55 21.97 1.55
C LEU A 231 -40.15 22.29 2.92
N LEU A 232 -39.31 22.24 3.95
CA LEU A 232 -39.67 22.62 5.31
C LEU A 232 -40.06 24.10 5.37
N PHE A 233 -41.05 24.43 6.19
CA PHE A 233 -41.47 25.82 6.39
C PHE A 233 -40.35 26.60 7.09
N SER A 234 -39.89 27.67 6.43
CA SER A 234 -38.85 28.57 6.91
C SER A 234 -39.33 30.02 6.82
N TRP A 235 -39.08 30.79 7.88
CA TRP A 235 -39.39 32.21 7.93
C TRP A 235 -38.40 32.94 8.84
N PRO A 236 -37.39 33.62 8.26
CA PRO A 236 -36.34 34.29 9.03
C PRO A 236 -36.87 35.32 10.04
N ALA A 237 -37.88 36.12 9.70
CA ALA A 237 -38.43 37.17 10.59
C ALA A 237 -38.94 36.65 11.94
N ILE A 238 -39.34 35.38 12.03
CA ILE A 238 -39.86 34.78 13.27
C ILE A 238 -38.93 33.71 13.84
N SER A 239 -37.78 33.44 13.23
CA SER A 239 -36.79 32.53 13.78
C SER A 239 -36.04 33.19 14.93
N THR A 240 -35.96 32.52 16.07
CA THR A 240 -35.11 32.94 17.20
C THR A 240 -33.66 32.50 17.02
N VAL A 241 -33.41 31.55 16.11
CA VAL A 241 -32.07 31.10 15.71
C VAL A 241 -31.54 32.08 14.67
N ARG A 242 -30.45 32.77 14.99
CA ARG A 242 -29.66 33.51 13.99
C ARG A 242 -28.89 32.48 13.16
N GLN A 243 -29.23 32.36 11.88
CA GLN A 243 -28.44 31.57 10.94
C GLN A 243 -27.07 32.25 10.76
N TYR A 244 -26.06 31.80 11.49
CA TYR A 244 -24.67 32.30 11.34
C TYR A 244 -23.85 31.48 10.34
N ASP A 245 -24.36 30.31 9.89
CA ASP A 245 -23.61 29.35 9.08
C ASP A 245 -23.97 29.32 7.58
N ALA A 246 -24.66 30.34 7.05
CA ALA A 246 -24.70 30.54 5.60
C ALA A 246 -23.43 31.31 5.17
N ALA A 247 -22.27 30.69 5.37
CA ALA A 247 -21.08 31.11 4.66
C ALA A 247 -21.26 30.68 3.19
N GLU A 248 -21.20 31.65 2.28
CA GLU A 248 -21.13 31.49 0.83
C GLU A 248 -22.45 31.18 0.11
N GLU A 249 -23.34 32.18 0.01
CA GLU A 249 -23.93 32.61 -1.27
C GLU A 249 -24.63 33.96 -1.08
N ASP A 250 -24.23 34.94 -1.89
CA ASP A 250 -24.68 36.35 -1.92
C ASP A 250 -26.15 36.52 -2.37
N GLU A 251 -27.11 35.81 -1.77
CA GLU A 251 -28.51 36.20 -1.83
C GLU A 251 -28.89 36.89 -0.52
N GLU A 252 -29.09 38.21 -0.55
CA GLU A 252 -29.83 38.93 0.48
C GLU A 252 -31.22 38.26 0.60
N VAL A 253 -31.34 37.24 1.45
CA VAL A 253 -32.62 36.61 1.76
C VAL A 253 -33.46 37.70 2.42
N ASP A 254 -34.42 38.23 1.66
CA ASP A 254 -35.36 39.22 2.17
C ASP A 254 -35.99 38.65 3.46
N PRO A 255 -35.71 39.23 4.64
CA PRO A 255 -36.14 38.69 5.91
C PRO A 255 -37.67 38.60 6.02
N ASP A 256 -38.40 39.38 5.20
CA ASP A 256 -39.85 39.37 5.13
C ASP A 256 -40.43 38.24 4.24
N LEU A 257 -39.60 37.55 3.46
CA LEU A 257 -40.03 36.45 2.61
C LEU A 257 -39.96 35.11 3.35
N TRP A 258 -41.07 34.34 3.32
CA TRP A 258 -41.12 32.97 3.83
C TRP A 258 -41.21 31.97 2.67
N TYR A 259 -40.71 30.76 2.89
CA TYR A 259 -40.79 29.66 1.92
C TYR A 259 -41.12 28.32 2.58
N GLY A 260 -41.33 27.30 1.75
CA GLY A 260 -41.69 25.95 2.20
C GLY A 260 -43.16 25.76 2.51
N ASN A 261 -43.48 24.62 3.13
CA ASN A 261 -44.86 24.17 3.31
C ASN A 261 -45.31 24.21 4.77
N LYS A 262 -46.22 25.14 5.08
CA LYS A 262 -46.84 25.27 6.42
C LYS A 262 -47.61 24.04 6.86
N ARG A 263 -48.10 23.20 5.94
CA ARG A 263 -48.90 21.99 6.23
C ARG A 263 -48.22 20.75 5.69
N ARG A 264 -46.91 20.60 5.95
CA ARG A 264 -46.10 19.49 5.42
C ARG A 264 -46.65 18.13 5.84
N ALA A 265 -47.11 17.94 7.07
CA ALA A 265 -47.75 16.70 7.51
C ALA A 265 -48.93 16.23 6.63
N LEU A 266 -49.80 17.16 6.19
CA LEU A 266 -50.90 16.85 5.28
C LEU A 266 -50.39 16.51 3.87
N TRP A 267 -49.39 17.27 3.40
CA TRP A 267 -48.75 17.01 2.12
C TRP A 267 -48.08 15.64 2.10
N LYS A 268 -47.33 15.26 3.15
CA LYS A 268 -46.74 13.92 3.32
C LYS A 268 -47.79 12.83 3.23
N THR A 269 -48.89 12.97 3.98
CA THR A 269 -49.99 12.00 3.94
C THR A 269 -50.56 11.86 2.51
N THR A 270 -50.62 12.95 1.76
CA THR A 270 -51.09 12.94 0.37
C THR A 270 -50.08 12.24 -0.56
N CYS A 271 -48.79 12.52 -0.40
CA CYS A 271 -47.71 11.85 -1.13
C CYS A 271 -47.66 10.35 -0.83
N THR A 272 -47.80 9.94 0.43
CA THR A 272 -47.88 8.53 0.83
C THR A 272 -49.06 7.84 0.15
N ARG A 273 -50.24 8.46 0.12
CA ARG A 273 -51.40 7.91 -0.59
C ARG A 273 -51.15 7.79 -2.09
N ALA A 274 -50.53 8.79 -2.70
CA ALA A 274 -50.17 8.73 -4.12
C ALA A 274 -49.15 7.62 -4.41
N ALA A 275 -48.11 7.46 -3.58
CA ALA A 275 -47.12 6.40 -3.72
C ALA A 275 -47.74 4.98 -3.63
N LEU A 276 -48.76 4.82 -2.79
CA LEU A 276 -49.46 3.54 -2.60
C LEU A 276 -50.58 3.28 -3.64
N ASP A 277 -50.96 4.28 -4.42
CA ASP A 277 -52.03 4.15 -5.41
C ASP A 277 -51.56 3.38 -6.64
N SER A 278 -52.09 2.18 -6.84
CA SER A 278 -51.75 1.30 -7.98
C SER A 278 -52.25 1.81 -9.33
N ARG A 279 -53.12 2.84 -9.35
CA ARG A 279 -53.59 3.49 -10.57
C ARG A 279 -52.56 4.43 -11.19
N LEU A 280 -51.60 4.90 -10.39
CA LEU A 280 -50.50 5.73 -10.86
C LEU A 280 -49.37 4.89 -11.45
N SER A 281 -48.58 5.52 -12.34
CA SER A 281 -47.44 4.85 -12.94
C SER A 281 -46.37 4.52 -11.90
N SER A 282 -45.57 3.46 -12.13
CA SER A 282 -44.50 3.09 -11.20
C SER A 282 -43.49 4.22 -10.96
N ALA A 283 -43.18 5.01 -11.99
CA ALA A 283 -42.27 6.15 -11.90
C ALA A 283 -42.84 7.29 -11.05
N GLU A 284 -44.13 7.62 -11.19
CA GLU A 284 -44.77 8.64 -10.35
C GLU A 284 -44.91 8.18 -8.90
N ARG A 285 -45.25 6.91 -8.69
CA ARG A 285 -45.32 6.33 -7.35
C ARG A 285 -43.95 6.38 -6.65
N ALA A 286 -42.88 6.07 -7.38
CA ALA A 286 -41.51 6.20 -6.89
C ALA A 286 -41.13 7.65 -6.57
N LEU A 287 -41.50 8.61 -7.42
CA LEU A 287 -41.28 10.04 -7.17
C LEU A 287 -41.95 10.49 -5.87
N TYR A 288 -43.22 10.17 -5.65
CA TYR A 288 -43.91 10.57 -4.41
C TYR A 288 -43.39 9.80 -3.18
N ALA A 289 -42.96 8.54 -3.35
CA ALA A 289 -42.30 7.79 -2.29
C ALA A 289 -40.94 8.41 -1.90
N ALA A 290 -40.19 8.94 -2.87
CA ALA A 290 -38.92 9.63 -2.65
C ALA A 290 -39.09 11.01 -2.01
N LEU A 291 -40.16 11.75 -2.37
CA LEU A 291 -40.46 13.07 -1.81
C LEU A 291 -40.95 13.00 -0.35
N ALA A 292 -41.64 11.92 0.02
CA ALA A 292 -42.07 11.65 1.39
C ALA A 292 -41.72 10.20 1.79
N PRO A 293 -40.44 9.91 2.07
CA PRO A 293 -40.00 8.61 2.54
C PRO A 293 -40.66 8.25 3.86
N SER A 294 -41.08 7.01 4.00
CA SER A 294 -41.67 6.46 5.24
C SER A 294 -41.61 4.95 5.21
N VAL A 295 -41.74 4.28 6.35
CA VAL A 295 -41.90 2.82 6.41
C VAL A 295 -42.98 2.32 5.44
N GLN A 296 -44.09 3.06 5.28
CA GLN A 296 -45.21 2.69 4.41
C GLN A 296 -44.86 2.74 2.91
N THR A 297 -44.04 3.72 2.51
CA THR A 297 -43.62 3.92 1.11
C THR A 297 -42.33 3.18 0.76
N SER A 298 -41.63 2.61 1.75
CA SER A 298 -40.35 1.92 1.62
C SER A 298 -40.34 0.84 0.53
N ALA A 299 -41.36 -0.02 0.46
CA ALA A 299 -41.43 -1.08 -0.55
C ALA A 299 -41.55 -0.52 -1.98
N VAL A 300 -42.30 0.57 -2.16
CA VAL A 300 -42.44 1.25 -3.45
C VAL A 300 -41.14 1.93 -3.83
N LEU A 301 -40.48 2.59 -2.88
CA LEU A 301 -39.20 3.26 -3.09
C LEU A 301 -38.09 2.26 -3.46
N LYS A 302 -37.95 1.18 -2.67
CA LYS A 302 -36.98 0.09 -2.90
C LYS A 302 -37.23 -0.59 -4.27
N SER A 303 -38.48 -0.68 -4.74
CA SER A 303 -38.78 -1.23 -6.08
C SER A 303 -38.26 -0.40 -7.26
N ALA A 304 -37.97 0.88 -7.03
CA ALA A 304 -37.41 1.79 -8.02
C ALA A 304 -35.87 1.89 -7.95
N CYS A 305 -35.26 1.37 -6.88
CA CYS A 305 -33.81 1.36 -6.68
C CYS A 305 -33.17 0.28 -7.54
N ARG A 306 -32.10 0.64 -8.28
CA ARG A 306 -31.43 -0.31 -9.19
C ARG A 306 -30.03 -0.68 -8.74
N THR A 307 -29.34 0.26 -8.12
CA THR A 307 -27.97 0.12 -7.63
C THR A 307 -27.94 -0.10 -6.11
N TRP A 308 -26.78 -0.46 -5.57
CA TRP A 308 -26.61 -0.62 -4.13
C TRP A 308 -26.74 0.73 -3.41
N GLU A 309 -26.17 1.78 -4.00
CA GLU A 309 -26.22 3.16 -3.52
C GLU A 309 -27.66 3.69 -3.48
N ASP A 310 -28.52 3.30 -4.42
CA ASP A 310 -29.95 3.63 -4.39
C ASP A 310 -30.67 2.96 -3.21
N ALA A 311 -30.37 1.68 -2.97
CA ALA A 311 -30.97 0.93 -1.87
C ALA A 311 -30.55 1.49 -0.50
N LEU A 312 -29.28 1.85 -0.37
CA LEU A 312 -28.73 2.54 0.80
C LEU A 312 -29.42 3.90 0.99
N TRP A 313 -29.48 4.72 -0.07
CA TRP A 313 -30.13 6.04 -0.04
C TRP A 313 -31.60 5.95 0.37
N ALA A 314 -32.35 4.99 -0.18
CA ALA A 314 -33.76 4.80 0.14
C ALA A 314 -33.95 4.44 1.62
N THR A 315 -33.10 3.55 2.14
CA THR A 315 -33.16 3.09 3.53
C THR A 315 -32.82 4.24 4.50
N ILE A 316 -31.72 4.96 4.25
CA ILE A 316 -31.31 6.12 5.05
C ILE A 316 -32.36 7.24 5.00
N SER A 317 -32.93 7.50 3.83
CA SER A 317 -33.95 8.56 3.65
C SER A 317 -35.21 8.27 4.48
N VAL A 318 -35.63 7.00 4.55
CA VAL A 318 -36.75 6.56 5.41
C VAL A 318 -36.38 6.74 6.89
N LEU A 319 -35.23 6.23 7.32
CA LEU A 319 -34.77 6.35 8.72
C LEU A 319 -34.69 7.80 9.19
N CYS A 320 -34.14 8.70 8.36
CA CYS A 320 -34.03 10.12 8.67
C CYS A 320 -35.41 10.79 8.79
N GLU A 321 -36.31 10.57 7.82
CA GLU A 321 -37.62 11.23 7.82
C GLU A 321 -38.54 10.69 8.93
N ASP A 322 -38.44 9.39 9.24
CA ASP A 322 -39.20 8.78 10.34
C ASP A 322 -38.70 9.30 11.70
N ARG A 323 -37.38 9.39 11.93
CA ARG A 323 -36.81 9.96 13.16
C ARG A 323 -37.19 11.43 13.35
N GLN A 324 -37.11 12.24 12.29
CA GLN A 324 -37.54 13.64 12.34
C GLN A 324 -39.05 13.77 12.62
N SER A 325 -39.87 12.92 12.00
CA SER A 325 -41.32 12.92 12.23
C SER A 325 -41.68 12.50 13.65
N GLU A 326 -40.97 11.51 14.19
CA GLU A 326 -41.14 11.05 15.57
C GLU A 326 -40.76 12.12 16.59
N ALA A 327 -39.58 12.74 16.42
CA ALA A 327 -39.12 13.82 17.30
C ALA A 327 -40.10 14.99 17.31
N LEU A 328 -40.60 15.41 16.14
CA LEU A 328 -41.62 16.46 16.06
C LEU A 328 -42.93 16.03 16.75
N ALA A 329 -43.32 14.76 16.62
CA ALA A 329 -44.52 14.24 17.27
C ALA A 329 -44.42 14.21 18.81
N ARG A 330 -43.22 13.97 19.35
CA ARG A 330 -42.96 13.99 20.81
C ARG A 330 -43.03 15.39 21.40
N LEU A 331 -42.64 16.40 20.63
CA LEU A 331 -42.78 17.81 21.02
C LEU A 331 -44.24 18.28 21.07
N GLY A 332 -45.22 17.42 20.76
CA GLY A 332 -46.63 17.80 20.57
C GLY A 332 -46.90 18.41 19.19
N GLY A 333 -45.92 18.36 18.29
CA GLY A 333 -45.89 19.14 17.06
C GLY A 333 -45.43 20.58 17.30
N GLY A 334 -45.59 21.42 16.28
CA GLY A 334 -45.43 22.87 16.38
C GLY A 334 -46.72 23.58 15.99
N PHE A 335 -46.76 24.91 16.13
CA PHE A 335 -47.92 25.69 15.68
C PHE A 335 -48.28 25.42 14.19
N TRP A 336 -47.26 25.24 13.35
CA TRP A 336 -47.43 24.99 11.92
C TRP A 336 -47.82 23.54 11.61
N GLU A 337 -47.35 22.58 12.41
CA GLU A 337 -47.62 21.15 12.24
C GLU A 337 -48.13 20.54 13.55
N PRO A 338 -49.42 20.76 13.89
CA PRO A 338 -49.98 20.24 15.13
C PRO A 338 -50.05 18.72 15.09
N SER A 339 -49.54 18.06 16.13
CA SER A 339 -49.68 16.61 16.26
C SER A 339 -51.12 16.27 16.63
N ARG A 340 -51.76 15.38 15.87
CA ARG A 340 -53.15 14.93 16.11
C ARG A 340 -53.36 14.15 17.43
N ARG A 341 -52.36 14.06 18.31
CA ARG A 341 -52.42 13.34 19.59
C ARG A 341 -53.21 14.08 20.68
N GLU A 342 -53.62 15.33 20.48
CA GLU A 342 -54.38 16.11 21.48
C GLU A 342 -55.82 15.65 21.79
N LEU A 343 -56.24 14.46 21.37
CA LEU A 343 -57.59 13.94 21.69
C LEU A 343 -57.62 12.70 22.57
N ASP A 344 -56.48 12.16 23.00
CA ASP A 344 -56.49 11.07 23.98
C ASP A 344 -55.23 11.09 24.85
N ALA A 345 -55.45 11.09 26.16
CA ALA A 345 -54.50 11.07 27.29
C ALA A 345 -53.98 12.44 27.80
N GLY A 346 -54.46 12.78 28.99
CA GLY A 346 -53.82 13.74 29.88
C GLY A 346 -52.51 13.20 30.45
N ASP A 347 -51.75 14.13 31.03
CA ASP A 347 -50.50 13.93 31.79
C ASP A 347 -49.27 13.60 30.93
N VAL A 348 -48.63 14.64 30.39
CA VAL A 348 -47.23 14.54 29.94
C VAL A 348 -46.38 14.78 31.16
N GLY A 349 -45.88 13.69 31.75
CA GLY A 349 -45.03 13.72 32.93
C GLY A 349 -43.84 14.67 32.76
N GLU A 350 -43.71 15.58 33.71
CA GLU A 350 -42.46 16.27 34.00
C GLU A 350 -41.45 15.22 34.48
N GLY A 351 -40.49 14.86 33.62
CA GLY A 351 -39.42 13.94 34.03
C GLY A 351 -38.68 13.25 32.89
N GLU A 352 -38.18 13.99 31.89
CA GLU A 352 -37.03 13.48 31.12
C GLU A 352 -35.79 13.77 31.95
N GLY A 353 -35.39 12.79 32.78
CA GLY A 353 -34.09 12.82 33.44
C GLY A 353 -32.99 12.72 32.39
N GLU A 354 -31.87 13.41 32.61
CA GLU A 354 -30.73 13.56 31.68
C GLU A 354 -30.15 12.22 31.15
N GLY A 355 -30.50 11.05 31.72
CA GLY A 355 -30.07 9.73 31.24
C GLY A 355 -31.06 8.98 30.34
N ALA A 356 -32.31 9.43 30.19
CA ALA A 356 -33.31 8.74 29.37
C ALA A 356 -33.16 9.02 27.86
N GLY A 357 -32.53 10.14 27.50
CA GLY A 357 -32.26 10.50 26.11
C GLY A 357 -31.16 9.65 25.47
N ASP A 358 -30.07 9.42 26.23
CA ASP A 358 -28.91 8.65 25.77
C ASP A 358 -29.26 7.17 25.54
N GLU A 359 -29.99 6.53 26.46
CA GLU A 359 -30.44 5.13 26.31
C GLU A 359 -31.34 4.95 25.08
N GLU A 360 -32.15 5.96 24.75
CA GLU A 360 -33.03 5.92 23.61
C GLU A 360 -32.29 6.16 22.28
N GLU A 361 -31.28 7.04 22.29
CA GLU A 361 -30.39 7.23 21.14
C GLU A 361 -29.57 5.97 20.85
N ASP A 362 -29.05 5.31 21.88
CA ASP A 362 -28.34 4.03 21.76
C ASP A 362 -29.26 2.92 21.20
N ALA A 363 -30.50 2.83 21.69
CA ALA A 363 -31.48 1.89 21.16
C ALA A 363 -31.80 2.17 19.69
N TRP A 364 -32.00 3.43 19.32
CA TRP A 364 -32.24 3.80 17.92
C TRP A 364 -31.02 3.55 17.04
N ARG A 365 -29.80 3.79 17.54
CA ARG A 365 -28.56 3.44 16.84
C ARG A 365 -28.50 1.94 16.56
N ALA A 366 -28.85 1.09 17.54
CA ALA A 366 -28.90 -0.35 17.33
C ALA A 366 -29.93 -0.76 16.25
N ASP A 367 -31.12 -0.13 16.24
CA ASP A 367 -32.13 -0.36 15.21
C ASP A 367 -31.65 0.06 13.81
N VAL A 368 -31.00 1.23 13.71
CA VAL A 368 -30.37 1.72 12.48
C VAL A 368 -29.30 0.74 11.99
N GLU A 369 -28.43 0.28 12.88
CA GLU A 369 -27.39 -0.70 12.55
C GLU A 369 -28.00 -2.02 12.04
N GLN A 370 -29.08 -2.50 12.66
CA GLN A 370 -29.77 -3.70 12.22
C GLN A 370 -30.39 -3.54 10.83
N GLU A 371 -31.07 -2.43 10.56
CA GLU A 371 -31.69 -2.18 9.24
C GLU A 371 -30.61 -2.02 8.15
N LEU A 372 -29.52 -1.29 8.42
CA LEU A 372 -28.42 -1.10 7.47
C LEU A 372 -27.65 -2.39 7.20
N GLN A 373 -27.51 -3.30 8.17
CA GLN A 373 -26.89 -4.61 7.96
C GLN A 373 -27.63 -5.47 6.93
N THR A 374 -28.94 -5.24 6.70
CA THR A 374 -29.68 -5.95 5.65
C THR A 374 -29.10 -5.68 4.25
N LEU A 375 -28.42 -4.54 4.06
CA LEU A 375 -27.79 -4.15 2.81
C LEU A 375 -26.54 -4.97 2.46
N ALA A 376 -25.96 -5.70 3.42
CA ALA A 376 -24.85 -6.62 3.16
C ALA A 376 -25.25 -7.79 2.23
N THR A 377 -26.54 -8.05 2.08
CA THR A 377 -27.08 -9.12 1.20
C THR A 377 -28.05 -8.58 0.14
N ALA A 378 -28.08 -7.24 -0.04
CA ALA A 378 -28.98 -6.61 -0.97
C ALA A 378 -28.70 -7.07 -2.41
N GLN A 379 -29.78 -7.42 -3.12
CA GLN A 379 -29.73 -7.78 -4.52
C GLN A 379 -29.89 -6.51 -5.37
N VAL A 380 -28.96 -6.28 -6.29
CA VAL A 380 -28.96 -5.13 -7.19
C VAL A 380 -29.27 -5.56 -8.63
N GLN A 381 -29.83 -4.63 -9.41
CA GLN A 381 -30.15 -4.87 -10.82
C GLN A 381 -29.07 -4.34 -11.76
N GLU A 382 -28.39 -3.26 -11.36
CA GLU A 382 -27.37 -2.55 -12.13
C GLU A 382 -26.17 -2.25 -11.22
N GLY A 383 -24.95 -2.32 -11.77
CA GLY A 383 -23.71 -2.00 -11.05
C GLY A 383 -23.11 -3.17 -10.25
N LEU A 384 -22.20 -2.82 -9.34
CA LEU A 384 -21.51 -3.76 -8.45
C LEU A 384 -22.44 -4.24 -7.34
N GLY A 385 -22.28 -5.51 -6.93
CA GLY A 385 -23.08 -6.13 -5.87
C GLY A 385 -22.68 -5.68 -4.46
N ALA A 386 -23.44 -6.13 -3.46
CA ALA A 386 -23.13 -5.89 -2.05
C ALA A 386 -21.87 -6.63 -1.57
N ASP A 387 -21.40 -7.62 -2.34
CA ASP A 387 -20.21 -8.43 -2.11
C ASP A 387 -18.91 -7.74 -2.57
N ASP A 388 -19.02 -6.61 -3.25
CA ASP A 388 -17.87 -5.80 -3.66
C ASP A 388 -17.08 -5.25 -2.44
N PRO A 389 -15.73 -5.31 -2.45
CA PRO A 389 -14.92 -4.85 -1.32
C PRO A 389 -15.15 -3.39 -0.91
N PHE A 390 -15.46 -2.49 -1.86
CA PHE A 390 -15.72 -1.09 -1.55
C PHE A 390 -17.12 -0.87 -0.99
N HIS A 391 -18.15 -1.58 -1.49
CA HIS A 391 -19.47 -1.53 -0.84
C HIS A 391 -19.44 -2.09 0.58
N ILE A 392 -18.71 -3.19 0.80
CA ILE A 392 -18.45 -3.71 2.14
C ILE A 392 -17.76 -2.64 3.00
N SER A 393 -16.73 -1.97 2.46
CA SER A 393 -16.00 -0.91 3.15
C SER A 393 -16.91 0.27 3.51
N GLN A 394 -17.69 0.78 2.56
CA GLN A 394 -18.61 1.89 2.76
C GLN A 394 -19.65 1.56 3.83
N LEU A 395 -20.23 0.35 3.80
CA LEU A 395 -21.17 -0.08 4.83
C LEU A 395 -20.52 -0.13 6.22
N HIS A 396 -19.32 -0.70 6.35
CA HIS A 396 -18.62 -0.74 7.63
C HIS A 396 -18.20 0.65 8.13
N ILE A 397 -17.80 1.55 7.24
CA ILE A 397 -17.51 2.95 7.57
C ILE A 397 -18.76 3.64 8.11
N ILE A 398 -19.91 3.48 7.43
CA ILE A 398 -21.20 4.05 7.89
C ILE A 398 -21.59 3.48 9.26
N LEU A 399 -21.42 2.17 9.47
CA LEU A 399 -21.71 1.51 10.74
C LEU A 399 -20.67 1.77 11.85
N ASP A 400 -19.60 2.51 11.57
CA ASP A 400 -18.50 2.79 12.52
C ASP A 400 -17.77 1.51 13.00
N ARG A 401 -17.63 0.52 12.10
CA ARG A 401 -16.99 -0.78 12.32
C ARG A 401 -15.72 -0.94 11.48
N THR A 402 -14.87 0.09 11.48
CA THR A 402 -13.64 0.10 10.69
C THR A 402 -12.61 -0.91 11.18
N ASP A 403 -12.63 -1.25 12.47
CA ASP A 403 -11.82 -2.32 13.05
C ASP A 403 -12.13 -3.69 12.44
N ALA A 404 -13.42 -4.09 12.44
CA ALA A 404 -13.88 -5.34 11.87
C ALA A 404 -13.63 -5.39 10.35
N LEU A 405 -13.77 -4.27 9.65
CA LEU A 405 -13.47 -4.15 8.23
C LEU A 405 -12.00 -4.48 7.94
N LEU A 406 -11.07 -3.88 8.69
CA LEU A 406 -9.64 -4.08 8.47
C LEU A 406 -9.21 -5.51 8.83
N ASP A 407 -9.75 -6.07 9.91
CA ASP A 407 -9.45 -7.46 10.29
C ASP A 407 -10.02 -8.47 9.27
N ASP A 408 -11.25 -8.28 8.78
CA ASP A 408 -11.83 -9.14 7.72
C ASP A 408 -11.00 -9.05 6.43
N PHE A 409 -10.69 -7.82 5.98
CA PHE A 409 -9.89 -7.61 4.78
C PHE A 409 -8.49 -8.25 4.90
N ALA A 410 -7.83 -8.06 6.04
CA ALA A 410 -6.52 -8.64 6.31
C ALA A 410 -6.57 -10.18 6.37
N SER A 411 -7.64 -10.78 6.93
CA SER A 411 -7.81 -12.23 6.94
C SER A 411 -8.01 -12.79 5.53
N ARG A 412 -8.83 -12.14 4.69
CA ARG A 412 -9.06 -12.52 3.29
C ARG A 412 -7.81 -12.39 2.43
N LEU A 413 -6.99 -11.36 2.65
CA LEU A 413 -5.67 -11.24 2.01
C LEU A 413 -4.76 -12.42 2.36
N ARG A 414 -4.70 -12.79 3.64
CA ARG A 414 -3.89 -13.92 4.12
C ARG A 414 -4.35 -15.25 3.53
N ASP A 415 -5.67 -15.44 3.42
CA ASP A 415 -6.27 -16.67 2.91
C ASP A 415 -6.20 -16.77 1.37
N GLY A 416 -5.69 -15.75 0.69
CA GLY A 416 -5.56 -15.72 -0.77
C GLY A 416 -6.91 -15.58 -1.49
N ALA A 417 -7.89 -14.93 -0.85
CA ALA A 417 -9.21 -14.71 -1.43
C ALA A 417 -9.19 -13.69 -2.60
N TYR A 418 -8.16 -12.86 -2.67
CA TYR A 418 -7.97 -11.87 -3.72
C TYR A 418 -6.83 -12.28 -4.65
N ASP A 419 -7.09 -12.25 -5.96
CA ASP A 419 -6.09 -12.56 -6.98
C ASP A 419 -5.11 -11.39 -7.16
N PRO A 420 -3.79 -11.57 -6.90
CA PRO A 420 -2.79 -10.52 -7.10
C PRO A 420 -2.66 -10.05 -8.55
N GLU A 421 -3.05 -10.87 -9.52
CA GLU A 421 -2.99 -10.53 -10.95
C GLU A 421 -4.22 -9.75 -11.43
N SER A 422 -5.24 -9.58 -10.57
CA SER A 422 -6.42 -8.78 -10.89
C SER A 422 -6.08 -7.30 -11.04
N SER A 423 -6.73 -6.61 -11.99
CA SER A 423 -6.57 -5.16 -12.17
C SER A 423 -7.06 -4.33 -10.98
N GLU A 424 -7.90 -4.90 -10.11
CA GLU A 424 -8.47 -4.24 -8.94
C GLU A 424 -7.54 -4.31 -7.72
N TYR A 425 -6.70 -5.33 -7.65
CA TYR A 425 -5.83 -5.63 -6.50
C TYR A 425 -4.92 -4.46 -6.11
N PRO A 426 -4.24 -3.75 -7.05
CA PRO A 426 -3.42 -2.60 -6.71
C PRO A 426 -4.21 -1.43 -6.11
N THR A 427 -5.43 -1.19 -6.62
CA THR A 427 -6.30 -0.11 -6.14
C THR A 427 -6.83 -0.42 -4.74
N MET A 428 -7.26 -1.65 -4.51
CA MET A 428 -7.77 -2.10 -3.22
C MET A 428 -6.68 -2.08 -2.13
N THR A 429 -5.52 -2.68 -2.40
CA THR A 429 -4.40 -2.68 -1.44
C THR A 429 -3.88 -1.27 -1.14
N ARG A 430 -3.81 -0.38 -2.15
CA ARG A 430 -3.50 1.04 -1.94
C ARG A 430 -4.51 1.69 -0.99
N PHE A 431 -5.81 1.57 -1.30
CA PHE A 431 -6.87 2.19 -0.52
C PHE A 431 -6.79 1.75 0.95
N PHE A 432 -6.73 0.44 1.21
CA PHE A 432 -6.67 -0.08 2.57
C PHE A 432 -5.38 0.28 3.31
N ALA A 433 -4.23 0.30 2.62
CA ALA A 433 -2.98 0.78 3.21
C ALA A 433 -3.09 2.25 3.66
N HIS A 434 -3.63 3.12 2.80
CA HIS A 434 -3.82 4.53 3.13
C HIS A 434 -4.92 4.73 4.18
N LEU A 435 -5.97 3.90 4.18
CA LEU A 435 -7.02 3.91 5.19
C LEU A 435 -6.44 3.60 6.59
N CYS A 436 -5.64 2.54 6.71
CA CYS A 436 -4.97 2.21 7.98
C CYS A 436 -4.15 3.39 8.51
N LEU A 437 -3.35 4.00 7.64
CA LEU A 437 -2.48 5.12 8.02
C LEU A 437 -3.29 6.40 8.32
N TYR A 438 -4.35 6.66 7.56
CA TYR A 438 -5.27 7.76 7.81
C TYR A 438 -5.97 7.62 9.16
N LEU A 439 -6.51 6.44 9.47
CA LEU A 439 -7.15 6.17 10.76
C LEU A 439 -6.18 6.39 11.93
N GLN A 440 -4.93 5.96 11.79
CA GLN A 440 -3.89 6.25 12.79
C GLN A 440 -3.60 7.75 12.93
N LEU A 441 -3.59 8.52 11.83
CA LEU A 441 -3.38 9.98 11.86
C LEU A 441 -4.49 10.73 12.59
N ILE A 442 -5.73 10.22 12.59
CA ILE A 442 -6.88 10.82 13.28
C ILE A 442 -7.19 10.16 14.64
N ASP A 443 -6.19 9.50 15.23
CA ASP A 443 -6.26 8.81 16.52
C ASP A 443 -7.39 7.77 16.61
N ILE A 444 -7.58 6.98 15.54
CA ILE A 444 -8.41 5.78 15.55
C ILE A 444 -7.48 4.56 15.61
N ALA A 445 -7.70 3.72 16.62
CA ALA A 445 -6.89 2.52 16.82
C ALA A 445 -7.08 1.54 15.66
N VAL A 446 -5.97 1.08 15.10
CA VAL A 446 -5.95 0.04 14.06
C VAL A 446 -5.24 -1.19 14.61
N SER A 447 -5.83 -2.37 14.35
CA SER A 447 -5.26 -3.67 14.71
C SER A 447 -3.82 -3.80 14.17
N PRO A 448 -2.80 -4.00 15.03
CA PRO A 448 -1.40 -4.11 14.60
C PRO A 448 -1.17 -5.24 13.60
N LEU A 449 -1.94 -6.33 13.72
CA LEU A 449 -1.87 -7.46 12.81
C LEU A 449 -2.48 -7.13 11.44
N ALA A 450 -3.62 -6.42 11.41
CA ALA A 450 -4.28 -6.04 10.16
C ALA A 450 -3.42 -5.07 9.35
N ILE A 451 -2.93 -3.99 9.98
CA ILE A 451 -2.07 -3.01 9.29
C ILE A 451 -0.80 -3.68 8.75
N GLN A 452 -0.22 -4.62 9.49
CA GLN A 452 0.94 -5.37 9.05
C GLN A 452 0.66 -6.12 7.74
N ILE A 453 -0.41 -6.92 7.69
CA ILE A 453 -0.74 -7.73 6.50
C ILE A 453 -1.07 -6.84 5.30
N ILE A 454 -1.85 -5.78 5.53
CA ILE A 454 -2.29 -4.86 4.47
C ILE A 454 -1.10 -4.11 3.88
N LEU A 455 -0.23 -3.54 4.72
CA LEU A 455 0.97 -2.85 4.25
C LEU A 455 1.94 -3.82 3.57
N GLU A 456 2.08 -5.05 4.05
CA GLU A 456 2.90 -6.08 3.38
C GLU A 456 2.40 -6.38 1.97
N ALA A 457 1.09 -6.54 1.78
CA ALA A 457 0.49 -6.73 0.46
C ALA A 457 0.73 -5.51 -0.44
N TYR A 458 0.57 -4.29 0.10
CA TYR A 458 0.79 -3.07 -0.67
C TYR A 458 2.27 -2.85 -1.05
N LEU A 459 3.21 -3.22 -0.18
CA LEU A 459 4.65 -3.19 -0.49
C LEU A 459 5.00 -4.09 -1.68
N GLN A 460 4.37 -5.27 -1.79
CA GLN A 460 4.54 -6.16 -2.94
C GLN A 460 4.00 -5.54 -4.23
N VAL A 461 2.86 -4.83 -4.15
CA VAL A 461 2.31 -4.06 -5.28
C VAL A 461 3.28 -2.95 -5.72
N LEU A 462 3.86 -2.21 -4.78
CA LEU A 462 4.85 -1.18 -5.08
C LEU A 462 6.12 -1.77 -5.71
N GLU A 463 6.57 -2.93 -5.23
CA GLU A 463 7.71 -3.64 -5.80
C GLU A 463 7.43 -4.08 -7.25
N GLY A 464 6.28 -4.69 -7.51
CA GLY A 464 5.84 -5.09 -8.85
C GLY A 464 5.66 -3.91 -9.81
N ALA A 465 5.21 -2.76 -9.29
CA ALA A 465 5.08 -1.51 -10.04
C ALA A 465 6.41 -0.73 -10.20
N GLY A 466 7.53 -1.26 -9.69
CA GLY A 466 8.85 -0.61 -9.76
C GLY A 466 9.03 0.61 -8.87
N GLN A 467 8.12 0.88 -7.93
CA GLN A 467 8.09 2.07 -7.07
C GLN A 467 9.02 1.93 -5.85
N ARG A 468 10.31 1.69 -6.12
CA ARG A 468 11.33 1.39 -5.10
C ARG A 468 11.61 2.52 -4.11
N SER A 469 11.37 3.76 -4.52
CA SER A 469 11.55 4.94 -3.65
C SER A 469 10.58 4.96 -2.48
N LEU A 470 9.35 4.47 -2.69
CA LEU A 470 8.27 4.57 -1.71
C LEU A 470 8.32 3.46 -0.66
N ILE A 471 9.01 2.34 -0.95
CA ILE A 471 9.02 1.15 -0.09
C ILE A 471 9.62 1.44 1.28
N ALA A 472 10.65 2.30 1.37
CA ALA A 472 11.22 2.69 2.66
C ALA A 472 10.21 3.45 3.54
N MET A 473 9.45 4.35 2.91
CA MET A 473 8.42 5.16 3.59
C MET A 473 7.33 4.27 4.21
N TYR A 474 6.74 3.38 3.40
CA TYR A 474 5.67 2.49 3.89
C TYR A 474 6.19 1.41 4.83
N ALA A 475 7.43 0.93 4.66
CA ALA A 475 8.04 -0.01 5.59
C ALA A 475 8.23 0.62 6.98
N GLY A 476 8.61 1.91 7.06
CA GLY A 476 8.72 2.63 8.33
C GLY A 476 7.44 2.65 9.17
N ALA A 477 6.27 2.55 8.52
CA ALA A 477 4.98 2.49 9.20
C ALA A 477 4.67 1.12 9.85
N LEU A 478 5.45 0.07 9.59
CA LEU A 478 5.25 -1.29 10.14
C LEU A 478 5.81 -1.49 11.57
N GLY A 479 6.32 -0.44 12.22
CA GLY A 479 6.82 -0.51 13.59
C GLY A 479 7.92 -1.57 13.76
N ASP A 480 7.73 -2.50 14.69
CA ASP A 480 8.73 -3.50 15.08
C ASP A 480 9.18 -4.42 13.92
N ASN A 481 8.31 -4.68 12.94
CA ASN A 481 8.60 -5.54 11.78
C ASN A 481 9.18 -4.78 10.58
N ALA A 482 9.31 -3.46 10.67
CA ALA A 482 9.74 -2.59 9.58
C ALA A 482 11.12 -2.96 9.03
N VAL A 483 12.06 -3.29 9.92
CA VAL A 483 13.44 -3.63 9.56
C VAL A 483 13.52 -4.94 8.77
N GLU A 484 12.82 -5.99 9.21
CA GLU A 484 12.86 -7.29 8.53
C GLU A 484 12.25 -7.22 7.12
N ARG A 485 11.17 -6.45 6.96
CA ARG A 485 10.47 -6.31 5.68
C ARG A 485 11.25 -5.47 4.70
N TYR A 486 11.78 -4.34 5.15
CA TYR A 486 12.65 -3.54 4.30
C TYR A 486 13.90 -4.33 3.90
N ALA A 487 14.48 -5.11 4.83
CA ALA A 487 15.62 -5.96 4.53
C ALA A 487 15.31 -7.07 3.49
N LEU A 488 14.12 -7.66 3.54
CA LEU A 488 13.66 -8.65 2.55
C LEU A 488 13.55 -8.03 1.15
N PHE A 489 13.00 -6.80 1.05
CA PHE A 489 12.99 -6.04 -0.20
C PHE A 489 14.42 -5.74 -0.70
N LEU A 490 15.33 -5.26 0.16
CA LEU A 490 16.71 -5.03 -0.26
C LEU A 490 17.41 -6.31 -0.73
N THR A 491 17.04 -7.47 -0.17
CA THR A 491 17.53 -8.79 -0.59
C THR A 491 16.99 -9.18 -1.98
N SER A 492 15.79 -8.72 -2.39
CA SER A 492 15.26 -8.97 -3.74
C SER A 492 15.95 -8.12 -4.82
N LEU A 493 16.46 -6.93 -4.50
CA LEU A 493 17.28 -6.08 -5.39
C LEU A 493 18.64 -6.70 -5.78
N ALA A 494 19.09 -7.76 -5.10
CA ALA A 494 20.51 -8.03 -4.89
C ALA A 494 21.40 -8.16 -6.15
N LEU A 495 20.92 -8.66 -7.30
CA LEU A 495 21.72 -8.68 -8.54
C LEU A 495 21.36 -7.58 -9.55
N SER A 496 20.16 -7.00 -9.45
CA SER A 496 19.61 -6.07 -10.45
C SER A 496 20.00 -4.61 -10.23
N ALA A 497 20.44 -4.25 -9.02
CA ALA A 497 20.76 -2.86 -8.62
C ALA A 497 22.24 -2.51 -8.74
N ASP A 498 22.54 -1.25 -9.06
CA ASP A 498 23.90 -0.68 -9.01
C ASP A 498 24.31 -0.40 -7.55
N PRO A 499 25.58 -0.53 -7.14
CA PRO A 499 26.07 -0.08 -5.83
C PRO A 499 25.61 1.33 -5.40
N ALA A 500 25.42 2.27 -6.33
CA ALA A 500 24.86 3.58 -5.97
C ALA A 500 23.40 3.48 -5.49
N GLU A 501 22.59 2.65 -6.13
CA GLU A 501 21.17 2.45 -5.77
C GLU A 501 21.02 1.79 -4.39
N ARG A 502 21.90 0.83 -4.04
CA ARG A 502 21.91 0.21 -2.70
C ARG A 502 22.22 1.23 -1.59
N ARG A 503 23.18 2.13 -1.82
CA ARG A 503 23.48 3.22 -0.87
C ARG A 503 22.30 4.18 -0.71
N ILE A 504 21.65 4.55 -1.82
CA ILE A 504 20.45 5.38 -1.80
C ILE A 504 19.32 4.68 -1.02
N ALA A 505 19.17 3.36 -1.15
CA ALA A 505 18.17 2.61 -0.41
C ALA A 505 18.39 2.66 1.12
N LEU A 506 19.63 2.45 1.58
CA LEU A 506 19.97 2.63 3.00
C LEU A 506 19.81 4.09 3.47
N GLN A 507 20.12 5.07 2.62
CA GLN A 507 19.88 6.48 2.93
C GLN A 507 18.38 6.78 3.12
N ARG A 508 17.52 6.23 2.25
CA ARG A 508 16.06 6.36 2.39
C ARG A 508 15.55 5.69 3.68
N ALA A 509 16.15 4.57 4.07
CA ALA A 509 15.82 3.93 5.35
C ALA A 509 16.08 4.90 6.52
N ARG A 510 17.19 5.63 6.50
CA ARG A 510 17.49 6.70 7.47
C ARG A 510 16.44 7.80 7.47
N GLU A 511 16.08 8.29 6.29
CA GLU A 511 15.13 9.40 6.11
C GLU A 511 13.74 9.05 6.69
N HIS A 512 13.36 7.78 6.63
CA HIS A 512 12.08 7.27 7.16
C HIS A 512 12.18 6.62 8.55
N GLY A 513 13.28 6.86 9.28
CA GLY A 513 13.41 6.47 10.69
C GLY A 513 13.66 4.97 10.93
N LEU A 514 14.08 4.21 9.92
CA LEU A 514 14.51 2.82 10.09
C LEU A 514 15.92 2.76 10.69
N ASP A 515 16.18 1.75 11.52
CA ASP A 515 17.52 1.44 12.04
C ASP A 515 18.41 0.92 10.91
N VAL A 516 19.20 1.82 10.32
CA VAL A 516 20.06 1.54 9.16
C VAL A 516 21.10 0.45 9.47
N PRO A 517 21.85 0.49 10.59
CA PRO A 517 22.72 -0.62 10.96
C PRO A 517 22.01 -1.98 11.00
N ARG A 518 20.83 -2.04 11.63
CA ARG A 518 20.06 -3.29 11.72
C ARG A 518 19.56 -3.76 10.36
N VAL A 519 19.02 -2.85 9.53
CA VAL A 519 18.59 -3.15 8.15
C VAL A 519 19.76 -3.72 7.36
N ALA A 520 20.92 -3.06 7.36
CA ALA A 520 22.10 -3.47 6.61
C ALA A 520 22.58 -4.87 7.02
N VAL A 521 22.62 -5.16 8.32
CA VAL A 521 23.01 -6.48 8.85
C VAL A 521 22.02 -7.56 8.41
N VAL A 522 20.71 -7.35 8.62
CA VAL A 522 19.68 -8.35 8.27
C VAL A 522 19.64 -8.59 6.75
N THR A 523 19.80 -7.55 5.94
CA THR A 523 19.90 -7.69 4.47
C THR A 523 21.12 -8.51 4.06
N ALA A 524 22.28 -8.22 4.66
CA ALA A 524 23.51 -8.97 4.36
C ALA A 524 23.37 -10.44 4.77
N GLU A 525 22.87 -10.73 5.98
CA GLU A 525 22.65 -12.10 6.47
C GLU A 525 21.73 -12.89 5.54
N ARG A 526 20.56 -12.33 5.18
CA ARG A 526 19.62 -12.98 4.25
C ARG A 526 20.22 -13.18 2.85
N THR A 527 21.02 -12.23 2.37
CA THR A 527 21.73 -12.36 1.08
C THR A 527 22.76 -13.48 1.13
N ILE A 528 23.50 -13.60 2.24
CA ILE A 528 24.48 -14.66 2.47
C ILE A 528 23.79 -16.03 2.54
N GLU A 529 22.72 -16.16 3.32
CA GLU A 529 21.94 -17.40 3.44
C GLU A 529 21.43 -17.87 2.07
N ARG A 530 20.76 -16.96 1.33
CA ARG A 530 20.25 -17.24 -0.01
C ARG A 530 21.35 -17.67 -0.98
N ALA A 531 22.52 -17.02 -0.92
CA ALA A 531 23.65 -17.42 -1.75
C ALA A 531 24.20 -18.79 -1.35
N LEU A 532 24.41 -19.05 -0.06
CA LEU A 532 24.95 -20.30 0.45
C LEU A 532 24.02 -21.50 0.22
N ASP A 533 22.71 -21.31 0.19
CA ASP A 533 21.73 -22.36 -0.13
C ASP A 533 21.85 -22.86 -1.58
N THR A 534 22.28 -21.98 -2.49
CA THR A 534 22.51 -22.33 -3.89
C THR A 534 23.91 -22.90 -4.15
N LEU A 535 24.89 -22.53 -3.32
CA LEU A 535 26.28 -22.92 -3.50
C LEU A 535 26.57 -24.33 -2.96
N PRO A 536 27.50 -25.07 -3.59
CA PRO A 536 27.98 -26.34 -3.04
C PRO A 536 28.62 -26.17 -1.65
N SER A 537 28.48 -27.20 -0.81
CA SER A 537 29.08 -27.21 0.53
C SER A 537 30.60 -27.02 0.48
N SER A 538 31.13 -26.10 1.29
CA SER A 538 32.56 -25.81 1.47
C SER A 538 33.34 -26.94 2.14
N VAL A 539 32.66 -27.89 2.81
CA VAL A 539 33.30 -28.89 3.67
C VAL A 539 33.20 -30.31 3.11
N LYS A 540 32.28 -30.56 2.19
CA LYS A 540 32.01 -31.90 1.64
C LYS A 540 32.66 -32.08 0.26
N GLY A 541 33.09 -33.32 -0.03
CA GLY A 541 33.63 -33.69 -1.34
C GLY A 541 35.15 -33.56 -1.46
N PRO A 542 35.73 -34.02 -2.59
CA PRO A 542 37.18 -34.00 -2.81
C PRO A 542 37.73 -32.57 -2.79
N LEU A 543 39.01 -32.42 -2.41
CA LEU A 543 39.72 -31.14 -2.53
C LEU A 543 39.74 -30.67 -4.00
N PRO A 544 39.39 -29.40 -4.29
CA PRO A 544 39.41 -28.85 -5.63
C PRO A 544 40.83 -28.80 -6.22
N ASP A 545 40.92 -28.91 -7.54
CA ASP A 545 42.15 -28.66 -8.30
C ASP A 545 42.31 -27.14 -8.47
N LEU A 546 43.24 -26.53 -7.72
CA LEU A 546 43.45 -25.08 -7.69
C LEU A 546 43.77 -24.51 -9.09
N ALA A 547 44.48 -25.24 -9.94
CA ALA A 547 44.84 -24.76 -11.27
C ALA A 547 43.59 -24.61 -12.17
N LYS A 548 42.60 -25.49 -12.00
CA LYS A 548 41.32 -25.42 -12.72
C LYS A 548 40.38 -24.41 -12.09
N ALA A 549 40.23 -24.44 -10.76
CA ALA A 549 39.34 -23.56 -10.03
C ALA A 549 39.68 -22.06 -10.21
N THR A 550 40.96 -21.74 -10.43
CA THR A 550 41.40 -20.36 -10.70
C THR A 550 40.95 -19.86 -12.08
N LEU A 551 40.80 -20.76 -13.06
CA LEU A 551 40.39 -20.42 -14.43
C LEU A 551 38.87 -20.36 -14.61
N GLU A 552 38.10 -20.88 -13.65
CA GLU A 552 36.64 -20.91 -13.71
C GLU A 552 36.03 -19.52 -13.44
N PRO A 553 35.09 -19.06 -14.29
CA PRO A 553 34.43 -17.78 -14.10
C PRO A 553 33.58 -17.79 -12.83
N ALA A 554 33.47 -16.63 -12.16
CA ALA A 554 32.67 -16.47 -10.95
C ALA A 554 31.20 -16.83 -11.22
N GLU A 555 30.61 -17.69 -10.37
CA GLU A 555 29.19 -18.03 -10.44
C GLU A 555 28.35 -16.84 -9.95
N GLU A 556 27.11 -16.69 -10.46
CA GLU A 556 26.22 -15.59 -10.01
C GLU A 556 25.98 -15.61 -8.50
N ALA A 557 25.85 -16.80 -7.91
CA ALA A 557 25.70 -16.96 -6.46
C ALA A 557 26.97 -16.59 -5.67
N GLU A 558 28.16 -16.75 -6.24
CA GLU A 558 29.41 -16.31 -5.62
C GLU A 558 29.55 -14.79 -5.70
N ILE A 559 29.16 -14.18 -6.81
CA ILE A 559 29.10 -12.73 -6.94
C ILE A 559 28.10 -12.16 -5.94
N LEU A 560 26.92 -12.77 -5.82
CA LEU A 560 25.91 -12.40 -4.83
C LEU A 560 26.45 -12.45 -3.40
N LEU A 561 27.20 -13.52 -3.07
CA LEU A 561 27.86 -13.67 -1.78
C LEU A 561 28.86 -12.55 -1.51
N VAL A 562 29.70 -12.20 -2.49
CA VAL A 562 30.64 -11.07 -2.36
C VAL A 562 29.88 -9.75 -2.17
N ARG A 563 28.86 -9.48 -2.98
CA ARG A 563 28.09 -8.23 -2.94
C ARG A 563 27.25 -8.06 -1.67
N SER A 564 27.00 -9.12 -0.90
CA SER A 564 26.35 -8.99 0.42
C SER A 564 27.10 -8.03 1.36
N MET A 565 28.43 -7.92 1.19
CA MET A 565 29.27 -7.00 1.94
C MET A 565 29.02 -5.52 1.59
N GLU A 566 28.45 -5.22 0.42
CA GLU A 566 28.11 -3.84 0.05
C GLU A 566 27.13 -3.21 1.04
N TRP A 567 26.35 -4.01 1.79
CA TRP A 567 25.40 -3.52 2.80
C TRP A 567 26.08 -3.17 4.12
N THR A 568 26.98 -4.02 4.64
CA THR A 568 27.60 -3.85 5.96
C THR A 568 28.87 -3.01 5.95
N VAL A 569 29.36 -2.64 4.76
CA VAL A 569 30.53 -1.77 4.59
C VAL A 569 30.18 -0.27 4.56
N VAL A 570 28.90 0.08 4.48
CA VAL A 570 28.46 1.48 4.31
C VAL A 570 28.75 2.35 5.52
N GLU A 571 28.58 1.83 6.73
CA GLU A 571 28.70 2.59 7.97
C GLU A 571 29.66 1.91 8.95
N ALA A 572 30.39 2.71 9.73
CA ALA A 572 31.36 2.20 10.69
C ALA A 572 30.71 1.35 11.79
N ASP A 573 29.45 1.65 12.13
CA ASP A 573 28.68 0.94 13.16
C ASP A 573 28.44 -0.54 12.82
N THR A 574 28.51 -0.91 11.54
CA THR A 574 28.32 -2.30 11.08
C THR A 574 29.65 -3.04 10.85
N TYR A 575 30.81 -2.43 11.11
CA TYR A 575 32.11 -3.02 10.78
C TYR A 575 32.43 -4.29 11.58
N ASP A 576 31.97 -4.40 12.83
CA ASP A 576 32.15 -5.63 13.62
C ASP A 576 31.45 -6.83 12.97
N THR A 577 30.23 -6.61 12.48
CA THR A 577 29.47 -7.64 11.72
C THR A 577 30.05 -7.85 10.34
N ALA A 578 30.53 -6.78 9.68
CA ALA A 578 31.18 -6.89 8.37
C ALA A 578 32.43 -7.76 8.44
N LEU A 579 33.23 -7.63 9.50
CA LEU A 579 34.41 -8.46 9.75
C LEU A 579 34.04 -9.94 9.91
N GLU A 580 32.99 -10.23 10.68
CA GLU A 580 32.47 -11.58 10.86
C GLU A 580 32.00 -12.19 9.53
N GLN A 581 31.19 -11.46 8.77
CA GLN A 581 30.67 -11.89 7.47
C GLN A 581 31.80 -12.07 6.44
N ALA A 582 32.77 -11.17 6.40
CA ALA A 582 33.95 -11.27 5.53
C ALA A 582 34.72 -12.56 5.79
N ASN A 583 34.96 -12.92 7.06
CA ASN A 583 35.63 -14.17 7.41
C ASN A 583 34.83 -15.40 6.99
N VAL A 584 33.50 -15.40 7.18
CA VAL A 584 32.63 -16.49 6.72
C VAL A 584 32.71 -16.68 5.20
N ILE A 585 32.64 -15.58 4.44
CA ILE A 585 32.67 -15.62 2.97
C ILE A 585 34.06 -16.02 2.46
N LEU A 586 35.13 -15.44 3.01
CA LEU A 586 36.51 -15.79 2.67
C LEU A 586 36.79 -17.27 2.96
N ARG A 587 36.34 -17.78 4.12
CA ARG A 587 36.42 -19.21 4.44
C ARG A 587 35.74 -20.07 3.37
N HIS A 588 34.50 -19.73 3.04
CA HIS A 588 33.72 -20.51 2.09
C HIS A 588 34.37 -20.53 0.69
N LEU A 589 34.79 -19.36 0.18
CA LEU A 589 35.40 -19.22 -1.14
C LEU A 589 36.77 -19.91 -1.22
N LEU A 590 37.64 -19.72 -0.22
CA LEU A 590 38.97 -20.32 -0.19
C LEU A 590 38.89 -21.85 -0.01
N ALA A 591 37.97 -22.37 0.81
CA ALA A 591 37.76 -23.81 0.97
C ALA A 591 37.30 -24.50 -0.34
N ARG A 592 36.71 -23.73 -1.26
CA ARG A 592 36.34 -24.14 -2.63
C ARG A 592 37.42 -23.84 -3.69
N GLY A 593 38.54 -23.22 -3.30
CA GLY A 593 39.63 -22.87 -4.22
C GLY A 593 39.35 -21.64 -5.09
N ARG A 594 38.32 -20.84 -4.79
CA ARG A 594 37.91 -19.65 -5.57
C ARG A 594 38.73 -18.41 -5.20
N VAL A 595 40.04 -18.46 -5.44
CA VAL A 595 40.99 -17.41 -5.03
C VAL A 595 40.68 -16.05 -5.67
N ASN A 596 40.33 -16.04 -6.96
CA ASN A 596 40.02 -14.79 -7.67
C ASN A 596 38.79 -14.07 -7.10
N VAL A 597 37.75 -14.83 -6.71
CA VAL A 597 36.53 -14.27 -6.11
C VAL A 597 36.80 -13.79 -4.69
N ALA A 598 37.59 -14.53 -3.91
CA ALA A 598 38.02 -14.11 -2.58
C ALA A 598 38.90 -12.83 -2.63
N ARG A 599 39.72 -12.65 -3.68
CA ARG A 599 40.43 -11.39 -3.93
C ARG A 599 39.48 -10.23 -4.20
N LEU A 600 38.48 -10.41 -5.08
CA LEU A 600 37.47 -9.39 -5.35
C LEU A 600 36.75 -8.93 -4.07
N LEU A 601 36.49 -9.86 -3.15
CA LEU A 601 35.96 -9.52 -1.83
C LEU A 601 36.95 -8.65 -1.04
N LEU A 602 38.21 -9.05 -0.90
CA LEU A 602 39.20 -8.27 -0.15
C LEU A 602 39.40 -6.85 -0.68
N ASP A 603 39.38 -6.68 -2.01
CA ASP A 603 39.51 -5.37 -2.67
C ASP A 603 38.31 -4.45 -2.37
N MET A 604 37.15 -5.01 -2.04
CA MET A 604 35.95 -4.26 -1.67
C MET A 604 35.95 -3.81 -0.19
N LEU A 605 36.66 -4.52 0.68
CA LEU A 605 36.59 -4.29 2.12
C LEU A 605 37.34 -3.00 2.55
N PRO A 606 36.79 -2.22 3.49
CA PRO A 606 37.46 -1.04 4.02
C PRO A 606 38.79 -1.38 4.70
N PRO A 607 39.83 -0.52 4.58
CA PRO A 607 41.06 -0.68 5.34
C PRO A 607 40.82 -0.62 6.86
N GLU A 608 39.78 0.06 7.32
CA GLU A 608 39.40 0.22 8.72
C GLU A 608 39.12 -1.11 9.42
N LEU A 609 38.68 -2.15 8.70
CA LEU A 609 38.46 -3.48 9.28
C LEU A 609 39.74 -4.08 9.88
N SER A 610 40.91 -3.68 9.37
CA SER A 610 42.21 -4.11 9.91
C SER A 610 42.58 -3.45 11.25
N ALA A 611 41.89 -2.37 11.63
CA ALA A 611 42.09 -1.71 12.91
C ALA A 611 41.27 -2.35 14.05
N ILE A 612 40.32 -3.23 13.73
CA ILE A 612 39.49 -3.93 14.71
C ILE A 612 40.33 -5.02 15.38
N SER A 613 40.44 -4.96 16.71
CA SER A 613 41.22 -5.91 17.51
C SER A 613 40.37 -6.86 18.35
N THR A 614 39.05 -6.64 18.43
CA THR A 614 38.14 -7.42 19.27
C THR A 614 36.90 -7.82 18.47
N PRO A 615 36.46 -9.09 18.49
CA PRO A 615 37.10 -10.25 19.12
C PRO A 615 38.43 -10.64 18.44
N GLU A 616 39.45 -10.99 19.25
CA GLU A 616 40.81 -11.27 18.78
C GLU A 616 40.85 -12.39 17.73
N GLU A 617 40.07 -13.47 17.93
CA GLU A 617 39.99 -14.59 16.98
C GLU A 617 39.56 -14.15 15.57
N ARG A 618 38.58 -13.23 15.47
CA ARG A 618 38.05 -12.76 14.18
C ARG A 618 39.01 -11.80 13.51
N ALA A 619 39.63 -10.92 14.29
CA ALA A 619 40.65 -10.00 13.82
C ALA A 619 41.88 -10.75 13.30
N ALA A 620 42.35 -11.75 14.05
CA ALA A 620 43.48 -12.60 13.65
C ALA A 620 43.19 -13.36 12.35
N GLU A 621 42.03 -14.01 12.24
CA GLU A 621 41.61 -14.75 11.03
C GLU A 621 41.56 -13.84 9.79
N TYR A 622 41.05 -12.61 9.92
CA TYR A 622 41.03 -11.65 8.83
C TYR A 622 42.43 -11.19 8.40
N LEU A 623 43.31 -10.91 9.37
CA LEU A 623 44.70 -10.55 9.11
C LEU A 623 45.47 -11.70 8.44
N ASP A 624 45.17 -12.94 8.80
CA ASP A 624 45.72 -14.13 8.16
C ASP A 624 45.34 -14.24 6.69
N TYR A 625 44.10 -13.89 6.32
CA TYR A 625 43.71 -13.79 4.92
C TYR A 625 44.47 -12.69 4.17
N ARG A 626 44.60 -11.51 4.76
CA ARG A 626 45.38 -10.41 4.15
C ARG A 626 46.83 -10.82 3.92
N GLN A 627 47.46 -11.43 4.91
CA GLN A 627 48.84 -11.93 4.81
C GLN A 627 48.98 -13.00 3.72
N PHE A 628 48.01 -13.91 3.61
CA PHE A 628 47.95 -14.90 2.54
C PHE A 628 47.91 -14.25 1.15
N PHE A 629 47.02 -13.28 0.92
CA PHE A 629 46.91 -12.63 -0.38
C PHE A 629 48.14 -11.78 -0.73
N ILE A 630 48.77 -11.11 0.24
CA ILE A 630 50.05 -10.42 0.02
C ILE A 630 51.13 -11.40 -0.48
N ALA A 631 51.23 -12.58 0.15
CA ALA A 631 52.18 -13.61 -0.27
C ALA A 631 51.83 -14.18 -1.66
N TRP A 632 50.54 -14.42 -1.90
CA TRP A 632 50.02 -14.97 -3.15
C TRP A 632 50.28 -14.03 -4.34
N GLU A 633 49.97 -12.75 -4.21
CA GLU A 633 50.21 -11.73 -5.23
C GLU A 633 51.71 -11.51 -5.47
N THR A 634 52.53 -11.58 -4.42
CA THR A 634 53.99 -11.46 -4.59
C THR A 634 54.52 -12.60 -5.45
N VAL A 635 53.99 -13.82 -5.33
CA VAL A 635 54.32 -14.95 -6.21
C VAL A 635 53.89 -14.70 -7.66
N GLU A 636 52.69 -14.17 -7.88
CA GLU A 636 52.20 -13.81 -9.23
C GLU A 636 53.08 -12.72 -9.86
N ARG A 637 53.44 -11.68 -9.09
CA ARG A 637 54.35 -10.61 -9.53
C ARG A 637 55.77 -11.12 -9.85
N VAL A 638 56.27 -12.11 -9.13
CA VAL A 638 57.54 -12.77 -9.48
C VAL A 638 57.43 -13.43 -10.85
N ALA A 639 56.34 -14.16 -11.11
CA ALA A 639 56.12 -14.82 -12.39
C ALA A 639 55.99 -13.80 -13.53
N GLU A 640 55.23 -12.72 -13.35
CA GLU A 640 55.13 -11.61 -14.31
C GLU A 640 56.49 -10.98 -14.58
N CYS A 641 57.24 -10.66 -13.52
CA CYS A 641 58.59 -10.11 -13.63
C CYS A 641 59.52 -11.06 -14.41
N GLN A 642 59.42 -12.36 -14.19
CA GLN A 642 60.19 -13.37 -14.92
C GLN A 642 59.91 -13.32 -16.44
N THR A 643 58.66 -13.10 -16.86
CA THR A 643 58.29 -13.02 -18.29
C THR A 643 58.85 -11.80 -19.01
N LEU A 644 59.27 -10.77 -18.28
CA LEU A 644 59.87 -9.56 -18.85
C LEU A 644 61.34 -9.76 -19.29
N GLU A 645 61.96 -10.90 -19.00
CA GLU A 645 63.31 -11.20 -19.48
C GLU A 645 63.31 -11.37 -21.02
N VAL A 646 64.00 -10.47 -21.71
CA VAL A 646 64.17 -10.52 -23.18
C VAL A 646 65.65 -10.70 -23.52
N PRO A 647 66.03 -11.54 -24.51
CA PRO A 647 67.43 -11.77 -24.87
C PRO A 647 68.23 -10.51 -25.27
N GLN A 648 67.56 -9.43 -25.68
CA GLN A 648 68.15 -8.19 -26.20
C GLN A 648 68.12 -7.01 -25.22
N MET A 649 67.99 -7.26 -23.90
CA MET A 649 68.04 -6.18 -22.90
C MET A 649 69.40 -5.46 -22.88
N SER A 650 69.39 -4.14 -22.68
CA SER A 650 70.62 -3.38 -22.44
C SER A 650 71.22 -3.78 -21.09
N ARG A 651 72.53 -3.54 -20.92
CA ARG A 651 73.24 -3.93 -19.69
C ARG A 651 72.60 -3.31 -18.43
N ASP A 652 72.20 -2.04 -18.52
CA ASP A 652 71.62 -1.31 -17.39
C ASP A 652 70.18 -1.77 -17.10
N THR A 653 69.37 -2.06 -18.13
CA THR A 653 68.01 -2.58 -17.92
C THR A 653 68.02 -4.01 -17.38
N ARG A 654 68.98 -4.84 -17.82
CA ARG A 654 69.16 -6.20 -17.28
C ARG A 654 69.57 -6.17 -15.80
N ALA A 655 70.44 -5.24 -15.41
CA ALA A 655 70.86 -5.08 -14.02
C ALA A 655 69.71 -4.60 -13.11
N ALA A 656 68.88 -3.66 -13.58
CA ALA A 656 67.69 -3.20 -12.87
C ALA A 656 66.66 -4.35 -12.71
N TRP A 657 66.36 -5.06 -13.80
CA TRP A 657 65.46 -6.22 -13.75
C TRP A 657 65.95 -7.30 -12.80
N LEU A 658 67.24 -7.66 -12.82
CA LEU A 658 67.81 -8.66 -11.91
C LEU A 658 67.64 -8.25 -10.43
N LYS A 659 67.82 -6.96 -10.13
CA LYS A 659 67.62 -6.43 -8.78
C LYS A 659 66.15 -6.54 -8.36
N ASP A 660 65.22 -6.16 -9.24
CA ASP A 660 63.79 -6.19 -8.95
C ASP A 660 63.29 -7.64 -8.82
N TYR A 661 63.67 -8.52 -9.76
CA TYR A 661 63.37 -9.94 -9.73
C TYR A 661 63.92 -10.62 -8.48
N GLY A 662 65.19 -10.39 -8.13
CA GLY A 662 65.80 -10.94 -6.92
C GLY A 662 65.19 -10.41 -5.63
N GLY A 663 64.78 -9.14 -5.61
CA GLY A 663 64.03 -8.55 -4.51
C GLY A 663 62.65 -9.19 -4.33
N LEU A 664 61.91 -9.38 -5.42
CA LEU A 664 60.59 -10.03 -5.40
C LEU A 664 60.67 -11.50 -4.98
N VAL A 665 61.65 -12.27 -5.47
CA VAL A 665 61.86 -13.68 -5.07
C VAL A 665 62.20 -13.77 -3.57
N SER A 666 63.05 -12.88 -3.08
CA SER A 666 63.42 -12.83 -1.66
C SER A 666 62.23 -12.44 -0.79
N GLY A 667 61.44 -11.45 -1.22
CA GLY A 667 60.19 -11.04 -0.56
C GLY A 667 59.15 -12.15 -0.51
N ALA A 668 58.91 -12.84 -1.63
CA ALA A 668 57.99 -13.99 -1.69
C ALA A 668 58.42 -15.09 -0.70
N ARG A 669 59.73 -15.39 -0.65
CA ARG A 669 60.28 -16.37 0.29
C ARG A 669 60.04 -15.95 1.75
N GLU A 670 60.35 -14.71 2.11
CA GLU A 670 60.18 -14.21 3.48
C GLU A 670 58.73 -14.22 3.92
N GLN A 671 57.82 -13.74 3.07
CA GLN A 671 56.38 -13.71 3.35
C GLN A 671 55.79 -15.12 3.49
N ILE A 672 56.11 -16.04 2.57
CA ILE A 672 55.61 -17.41 2.64
C ILE A 672 56.20 -18.16 3.85
N LEU A 673 57.49 -18.01 4.13
CA LEU A 673 58.09 -18.63 5.31
C LEU A 673 57.48 -18.09 6.61
N LYS A 674 57.21 -16.78 6.68
CA LYS A 674 56.52 -16.19 7.83
C LYS A 674 55.14 -16.84 8.02
N LEU A 675 54.35 -16.95 6.95
CA LEU A 675 53.03 -17.60 7.00
C LEU A 675 53.12 -19.07 7.42
N LEU A 676 54.09 -19.83 6.89
CA LEU A 676 54.29 -21.25 7.20
C LEU A 676 54.84 -21.52 8.60
N THR A 677 55.48 -20.54 9.24
CA THR A 677 56.10 -20.69 10.57
C THR A 677 55.32 -20.02 11.69
N MET A 678 54.23 -19.32 11.35
CA MET A 678 53.26 -18.79 12.30
C MET A 678 52.03 -19.70 12.38
N ASP A 679 51.17 -19.48 13.38
CA ASP A 679 49.92 -20.23 13.59
C ASP A 679 48.81 -19.82 12.60
N TRP A 680 49.13 -19.78 11.31
CA TRP A 680 48.23 -19.30 10.26
C TRP A 680 46.99 -20.19 10.10
N LEU A 681 45.81 -19.64 10.37
CA LEU A 681 44.51 -20.33 10.25
C LEU A 681 44.44 -21.68 11.01
N VAL A 682 45.18 -21.82 12.11
CA VAL A 682 45.14 -23.04 12.93
C VAL A 682 43.79 -23.12 13.67
N PRO A 683 43.01 -24.21 13.54
CA PRO A 683 41.74 -24.33 14.23
C PRO A 683 41.94 -24.55 15.74
N GLU A 684 41.33 -23.70 16.57
CA GLU A 684 41.27 -23.89 18.03
C GLU A 684 40.28 -25.01 18.39
N THR A 685 40.67 -25.92 19.30
CA THR A 685 39.97 -27.19 19.52
C THR A 685 38.84 -27.19 20.56
N ASP A 686 38.62 -26.10 21.33
CA ASP A 686 37.90 -26.17 22.61
C ASP A 686 36.55 -25.41 22.70
N ILE A 687 35.95 -24.94 21.58
CA ILE A 687 34.70 -24.14 21.61
C ILE A 687 33.52 -24.89 20.94
N PRO A 688 32.30 -24.94 21.52
CA PRO A 688 31.14 -25.62 20.90
C PRO A 688 30.62 -24.88 19.64
N GLY A 689 30.34 -25.60 18.55
CA GLY A 689 29.91 -25.03 17.25
C GLY A 689 31.03 -24.89 16.19
N THR A 690 32.28 -25.16 16.60
CA THR A 690 33.52 -25.08 15.80
C THR A 690 33.66 -26.11 14.70
N ASP A 691 32.83 -27.15 14.63
CA ASP A 691 33.09 -28.29 13.76
C ASP A 691 33.05 -27.89 12.27
N ARG A 692 32.17 -26.97 11.85
CA ARG A 692 32.19 -26.44 10.47
C ARG A 692 33.38 -25.51 10.21
N ARG A 693 33.60 -24.51 11.08
CA ARG A 693 34.70 -23.53 10.94
C ARG A 693 36.06 -24.24 10.90
N ALA A 694 36.31 -25.14 11.86
CA ALA A 694 37.55 -25.89 11.93
C ALA A 694 37.78 -26.76 10.70
N ARG A 695 36.71 -27.41 10.18
CA ARG A 695 36.80 -28.18 8.94
C ARG A 695 37.07 -27.31 7.70
N GLU A 696 36.48 -26.12 7.60
CA GLU A 696 36.79 -25.15 6.53
C GLU A 696 38.24 -24.67 6.61
N LEU A 697 38.72 -24.27 7.80
CA LEU A 697 40.10 -23.84 8.01
C LEU A 697 41.12 -24.95 7.71
N ALA A 698 40.88 -26.17 8.19
CA ALA A 698 41.71 -27.32 7.87
C ALA A 698 41.75 -27.60 6.36
N ARG A 699 40.60 -27.47 5.68
CA ARG A 699 40.52 -27.66 4.22
C ARG A 699 41.29 -26.57 3.46
N ILE A 700 41.21 -25.31 3.88
CA ILE A 700 41.98 -24.19 3.32
C ILE A 700 43.48 -24.48 3.48
N ARG A 701 43.91 -24.90 4.67
CA ARG A 701 45.30 -25.27 4.95
C ARG A 701 45.78 -26.42 4.05
N GLN A 702 45.00 -27.48 3.90
CA GLN A 702 45.31 -28.61 3.01
C GLN A 702 45.40 -28.22 1.52
N LEU A 703 44.67 -27.19 1.09
CA LEU A 703 44.74 -26.66 -0.26
C LEU A 703 45.98 -25.80 -0.47
N PHE A 704 46.14 -24.78 0.36
CA PHE A 704 47.06 -23.67 0.10
C PHE A 704 48.46 -23.87 0.69
N ILE A 705 48.64 -24.61 1.79
CA ILE A 705 50.00 -24.86 2.34
C ILE A 705 50.83 -25.67 1.34
N PRO A 706 50.38 -26.84 0.84
CA PRO A 706 51.12 -27.56 -0.19
C PRO A 706 51.34 -26.76 -1.47
N GLU A 707 50.36 -25.95 -1.87
CA GLU A 707 50.45 -25.09 -3.06
C GLU A 707 51.52 -24.01 -2.91
N LEU A 708 51.51 -23.26 -1.81
CA LEU A 708 52.49 -22.21 -1.51
C LEU A 708 53.91 -22.79 -1.44
N ILE A 709 54.07 -23.94 -0.80
CA ILE A 709 55.36 -24.64 -0.71
C ILE A 709 55.85 -25.04 -2.11
N LEU A 710 54.99 -25.64 -2.93
CA LEU A 710 55.34 -26.07 -4.29
C LEU A 710 55.65 -24.87 -5.20
N ARG A 711 54.87 -23.80 -5.13
CA ARG A 711 55.13 -22.55 -5.87
C ARG A 711 56.44 -21.91 -5.44
N LEU A 712 56.66 -21.74 -4.14
CA LEU A 712 57.93 -21.19 -3.62
C LEU A 712 59.12 -22.04 -4.03
N HIS A 713 59.02 -23.36 -3.91
CA HIS A 713 60.09 -24.27 -4.33
C HIS A 713 60.37 -24.14 -5.84
N GLY A 714 59.33 -24.10 -6.67
CA GLY A 714 59.44 -23.86 -8.10
C GLY A 714 60.13 -22.54 -8.42
N LEU A 715 59.74 -21.44 -7.76
CA LEU A 715 60.35 -20.11 -7.92
C LEU A 715 61.83 -20.09 -7.52
N LEU A 716 62.20 -20.75 -6.43
CA LEU A 716 63.60 -20.81 -5.97
C LEU A 716 64.47 -21.64 -6.93
N VAL A 717 63.93 -22.73 -7.49
CA VAL A 717 64.66 -23.56 -8.45
C VAL A 717 64.72 -22.91 -9.84
N SER A 718 63.66 -22.20 -10.28
CA SER A 718 63.65 -21.52 -11.59
C SER A 718 64.60 -20.32 -11.61
N SER A 719 64.72 -19.59 -10.49
CA SER A 719 65.62 -18.43 -10.36
C SER A 719 67.11 -18.79 -10.22
N ARG A 720 67.46 -20.08 -10.17
CA ARG A 720 68.84 -20.55 -9.94
C ARG A 720 69.89 -20.04 -10.94
N THR A 721 69.47 -19.77 -12.18
CA THR A 721 70.35 -19.26 -13.25
C THR A 721 70.83 -17.85 -12.97
N HIS A 722 70.07 -17.09 -12.18
CA HIS A 722 70.37 -15.71 -11.82
C HIS A 722 70.82 -15.57 -10.36
N ILE A 723 70.30 -16.42 -9.47
CA ILE A 723 70.52 -16.39 -8.03
C ILE A 723 70.85 -17.83 -7.55
N PRO A 724 72.11 -18.27 -7.62
CA PRO A 724 72.50 -19.65 -7.31
C PRO A 724 72.14 -20.09 -5.89
N ASP A 725 72.18 -19.16 -4.92
CA ASP A 725 71.86 -19.42 -3.52
C ASP A 725 70.40 -19.87 -3.30
N ASN A 726 69.51 -19.63 -4.26
CA ASN A 726 68.12 -20.07 -4.13
C ASN A 726 67.96 -21.59 -4.16
N VAL A 727 68.90 -22.34 -4.75
CA VAL A 727 68.92 -23.81 -4.67
C VAL A 727 69.12 -24.27 -3.23
N ARG A 728 70.01 -23.60 -2.47
CA ARG A 728 70.19 -23.84 -1.03
C ARG A 728 68.89 -23.61 -0.27
N HIS A 729 68.24 -22.48 -0.52
CA HIS A 729 66.97 -22.14 0.12
C HIS A 729 65.84 -23.14 -0.22
N ALA A 730 65.77 -23.62 -1.47
CA ALA A 730 64.78 -24.61 -1.90
C ALA A 730 64.94 -25.95 -1.17
N LEU A 731 66.18 -26.38 -0.90
CA LEU A 731 66.48 -27.60 -0.16
C LEU A 731 66.22 -27.42 1.35
N LEU A 732 66.56 -26.26 1.92
CA LEU A 732 66.27 -25.96 3.32
C LEU A 732 64.76 -25.90 3.62
N LEU A 733 63.93 -25.60 2.62
CA LEU A 733 62.46 -25.63 2.77
C LEU A 733 61.96 -27.02 3.22
N ALA A 734 62.63 -28.11 2.82
CA ALA A 734 62.25 -29.46 3.24
C ALA A 734 62.38 -29.66 4.76
N ASN A 735 63.35 -28.98 5.40
CA ASN A 735 63.49 -28.99 6.85
C ASN A 735 62.32 -28.25 7.52
N VAL A 736 61.87 -27.14 6.94
CA VAL A 736 60.71 -26.38 7.46
C VAL A 736 59.43 -27.23 7.36
N VAL A 737 59.21 -27.91 6.23
CA VAL A 737 58.05 -28.79 6.03
C VAL A 737 58.05 -29.98 7.00
N ALA A 738 59.21 -30.55 7.29
CA ALA A 738 59.37 -31.69 8.20
C ALA A 738 59.48 -31.29 9.68
N ASP A 739 59.55 -30.00 10.00
CA ASP A 739 59.70 -29.51 11.37
C ASP A 739 58.42 -29.78 12.19
N SER A 740 58.56 -30.51 13.29
CA SER A 740 57.44 -30.87 14.17
C SER A 740 56.84 -29.67 14.90
N ARG A 741 57.51 -28.51 14.91
CA ARG A 741 56.96 -27.29 15.51
C ARG A 741 55.80 -26.71 14.70
N TYR A 742 55.89 -26.78 13.37
CA TYR A 742 54.88 -26.20 12.47
C TYR A 742 53.90 -27.25 11.94
N MET A 743 54.24 -28.54 12.06
CA MET A 743 53.40 -29.68 11.67
C MET A 743 52.91 -29.63 10.20
N LEU A 744 53.59 -28.90 9.31
CA LEU A 744 53.14 -28.68 7.92
C LEU A 744 53.00 -29.98 7.11
N PHE A 745 53.78 -31.01 7.45
CA PHE A 745 53.72 -32.32 6.80
C PHE A 745 52.34 -33.00 6.90
N THR A 746 51.53 -32.69 7.93
CA THR A 746 50.19 -33.28 8.07
C THR A 746 49.23 -32.78 6.99
N GLU A 747 49.43 -31.56 6.50
CA GLU A 747 48.59 -30.94 5.47
C GLU A 747 48.78 -31.58 4.09
N PHE A 748 49.86 -32.35 3.90
CA PHE A 748 50.11 -33.14 2.70
C PHE A 748 49.43 -34.53 2.73
N ALA A 749 48.86 -34.94 3.87
CA ALA A 749 48.41 -36.32 4.14
C ALA A 749 46.89 -36.56 4.01
N GLY A 750 46.09 -35.59 3.56
CA GLY A 750 44.62 -35.69 3.45
C GLY A 750 44.08 -36.71 2.43
N GLU A 751 42.75 -36.90 2.36
CA GLU A 751 42.06 -38.00 1.64
C GLU A 751 42.28 -38.07 0.12
N ASN A 752 42.70 -36.97 -0.53
CA ASN A 752 43.18 -36.96 -1.93
C ASN A 752 44.71 -37.12 -2.05
N GLY A 753 45.35 -37.54 -0.96
CA GLY A 753 46.78 -37.47 -0.67
C GLY A 753 47.69 -38.05 -1.74
N ARG A 754 48.22 -37.17 -2.61
CA ARG A 754 49.42 -37.41 -3.43
C ARG A 754 50.35 -36.20 -3.58
N ARG A 755 50.08 -35.06 -2.94
CA ARG A 755 50.93 -33.86 -3.07
C ARG A 755 52.30 -34.00 -2.41
N LEU A 756 52.45 -34.87 -1.39
CA LEU A 756 53.77 -35.16 -0.82
C LEU A 756 54.71 -35.76 -1.87
N ARG A 757 54.19 -36.62 -2.75
CA ARG A 757 54.98 -37.21 -3.85
C ARG A 757 55.40 -36.13 -4.85
N GLU A 758 54.50 -35.21 -5.16
CA GLU A 758 54.80 -34.05 -6.01
C GLU A 758 55.90 -33.18 -5.40
N TYR A 759 55.80 -32.90 -4.09
CA TYR A 759 56.81 -32.12 -3.38
C TYR A 759 58.17 -32.82 -3.34
N LEU A 760 58.22 -34.12 -3.03
CA LEU A 760 59.46 -34.90 -3.06
C LEU A 760 60.07 -34.97 -4.48
N ALA A 761 59.24 -34.98 -5.52
CA ALA A 761 59.71 -34.87 -6.90
C ALA A 761 60.31 -33.47 -7.19
N ALA A 762 59.71 -32.40 -6.65
CA ALA A 762 60.26 -31.05 -6.74
C ALA A 762 61.62 -30.96 -6.01
N VAL A 763 61.72 -31.51 -4.78
CA VAL A 763 62.99 -31.57 -4.01
C VAL A 763 64.07 -32.32 -4.79
N ARG A 764 63.72 -33.44 -5.45
CA ARG A 764 64.65 -34.16 -6.34
C ARG A 764 65.17 -33.24 -7.45
N THR A 765 64.31 -32.43 -8.06
CA THR A 765 64.71 -31.46 -9.09
C THR A 765 65.68 -30.42 -8.54
N ALA A 766 65.47 -29.91 -7.32
CA ALA A 766 66.41 -29.00 -6.66
C ALA A 766 67.78 -29.66 -6.38
N VAL A 767 67.79 -30.94 -5.94
CA VAL A 767 69.04 -31.69 -5.74
C VAL A 767 69.79 -31.84 -7.06
N LEU A 768 69.10 -32.22 -8.15
CA LEU A 768 69.71 -32.33 -9.48
C LEU A 768 70.27 -30.98 -9.96
N ALA A 769 69.54 -29.88 -9.73
CA ALA A 769 70.01 -28.53 -10.04
C ALA A 769 71.29 -28.17 -9.26
N GLY A 770 71.40 -28.58 -7.99
CA GLY A 770 72.63 -28.41 -7.20
C GLY A 770 73.84 -29.17 -7.74
N LEU A 771 73.62 -30.24 -8.50
CA LEU A 771 74.66 -31.09 -9.10
C LEU A 771 75.09 -30.64 -10.51
N GLU A 772 74.36 -29.71 -11.16
CA GLU A 772 74.63 -29.20 -12.53
C GLU A 772 76.06 -28.66 -12.69
N HIS A 773 76.72 -28.24 -11.60
CA HIS A 773 78.08 -27.70 -11.59
C HIS A 773 79.17 -28.72 -11.19
N GLY A 774 78.89 -30.03 -11.30
CA GLY A 774 79.90 -31.10 -11.19
C GLY A 774 80.25 -31.56 -9.78
N GLY A 775 79.33 -31.44 -8.81
CA GLY A 775 79.48 -32.06 -7.48
C GLY A 775 79.00 -33.51 -7.46
N SER A 776 79.62 -34.38 -6.66
CA SER A 776 79.15 -35.75 -6.37
C SER A 776 78.29 -35.84 -5.10
N ASP A 777 78.35 -34.80 -4.25
CA ASP A 777 77.60 -34.71 -3.01
C ASP A 777 76.28 -33.95 -3.22
N PRO A 778 75.11 -34.61 -3.09
CA PRO A 778 73.79 -33.99 -3.24
C PRO A 778 73.47 -32.94 -2.16
N PHE A 779 74.24 -32.88 -1.07
CA PHE A 779 74.06 -31.90 0.01
C PHE A 779 75.06 -30.73 -0.04
N ARG A 780 75.98 -30.71 -1.02
CA ARG A 780 76.98 -29.65 -1.17
C ARG A 780 76.39 -28.24 -1.26
N SER A 781 75.19 -28.11 -1.82
CA SER A 781 74.48 -26.83 -1.93
C SER A 781 73.86 -26.35 -0.61
N VAL A 782 73.81 -27.21 0.42
CA VAL A 782 73.18 -26.94 1.73
C VAL A 782 74.22 -26.76 2.85
N LEU A 783 75.38 -27.40 2.71
CA LEU A 783 76.59 -27.16 3.51
C LEU A 783 77.11 -25.74 3.22
#